data_AF-A0A353F3L7-F1
#
_entry.id   AF-A0A353F3L7-F1
#
_cell.length_a   1.000
_cell.length_b   1.000
_cell.length_c   1.000
_cell.angle_alpha   90.00
_cell.angle_beta   90.00
_cell.angle_gamma   90.00
#
_symmetry.space_group_name_H-M   'P 1'
#
loop_
_entity.id
_entity.type
_entity.pdbx_description
1 polymer ?
#
loop_
_entity_poly.entity_id
_entity_poly.type
_entity_poly.pdbx_seq_one_letter_code
_entity_poly.pdbx_strand_id
1 'polypeptide(L)'
;MNVSKAFAIGITTIGFILFVLSQFLDSLSPLTWYFAIGSFIALSFVPNSRLIRVGFAAVALPIFIFFFTEFVSRTDVGNKSIDLTEDNRYTLSEGTRAILSELKDPVTINYYVTRDVDGTPSAYKRHIPRVDSFLRQVEGLANDKNITLNFIDPEPNTDEEDAALLDQVQQIPVTQDDKFLFGASISSLDKKTVIPFFAPSQETQLEFQLISAIAEVSRRETPVVGLISAHNLASGGQTNRGWLFYQLLQRSYDVANLGMMPIEALRTEYERRKWGDAPDYLDPEKIKVLLVIHPAGITPQTEFILDQYILRGGTVIACVDPLSLVAQQSGRPQIPGMPPQGGTPPSSSLPKLFKKHNIGFKESQVVIDRIYAPSNNPRILLLNEESMTAKDDISLSEIKNLAFLMSGGFTGENGKPMGPGLEVRKLVESSYKYTFVTDQTLNSPDAANQLRFALGSRREGNEKQTYVALLSGTFTTAFPEGDPSAKEGSDENETEEDEKEKTTVEAEALTTGIKAGNLYLFSDSDFLYDGMAYNARRMFNTQVVEPITNNGAFMFNILDQAVGSEHLVGARARAEVYRPFTVLKELEAESERKSKENLDKLQAKEERIEKEFQQIRSQMSSAQEAQMSPELQAKRDEYIKNKVQIQKDRREEKKAHQGRVDLLKANIFWSNILYMPLGVIVIGLFVFVWRKQQTKAR
;
A
#
# COMPACT_ATOMS: atom_id res chain seq x y z
N MET A 1 38.61 9.49 60.66
CA MET A 1 38.02 8.94 59.41
C MET A 1 36.88 9.85 59.01
N ASN A 2 36.84 10.39 57.78
CA ASN A 2 35.70 11.21 57.35
C ASN A 2 34.41 10.37 57.47
N VAL A 3 33.36 10.93 58.06
CA VAL A 3 32.06 10.25 58.28
C VAL A 3 31.53 9.64 56.97
N SER A 4 31.79 10.29 55.83
CA SER A 4 31.45 9.79 54.49
C SER A 4 32.17 8.51 54.08
N LYS A 5 33.42 8.28 54.54
CA LYS A 5 34.15 7.04 54.26
C LYS A 5 33.67 5.87 55.10
N ALA A 6 33.39 6.13 56.38
CA ALA A 6 32.82 5.13 57.26
C ALA A 6 31.46 4.66 56.73
N PHE A 7 30.66 5.61 56.26
CA PHE A 7 29.36 5.35 55.62
C PHE A 7 29.49 4.57 54.32
N ALA A 8 30.41 4.95 53.43
CA ALA A 8 30.69 4.23 52.18
C ALA A 8 31.12 2.78 52.43
N ILE A 9 32.03 2.55 53.38
CA ILE A 9 32.46 1.20 53.79
C ILE A 9 31.29 0.39 54.36
N GLY A 10 30.42 1.01 55.16
CA GLY A 10 29.21 0.38 55.69
C GLY A 10 28.26 -0.08 54.58
N ILE A 11 27.98 0.77 53.59
CA ILE A 11 27.14 0.42 52.43
C ILE A 11 27.79 -0.68 51.58
N THR A 12 29.11 -0.61 51.34
CA THR A 12 29.84 -1.67 50.63
C THR A 12 29.67 -3.01 51.32
N THR A 13 29.82 -3.02 52.66
CA THR A 13 29.72 -4.24 53.47
C THR A 13 28.30 -4.83 53.42
N ILE A 14 27.27 -3.99 53.59
CA ILE A 14 25.86 -4.41 53.51
C ILE A 14 25.52 -4.93 52.10
N GLY A 15 25.92 -4.21 51.05
CA GLY A 15 25.70 -4.64 49.66
C GLY A 15 26.39 -5.96 49.34
N PHE A 16 27.60 -6.18 49.87
CA PHE A 16 28.31 -7.45 49.69
C PHE A 16 27.60 -8.61 50.42
N ILE A 17 27.12 -8.37 51.64
CA ILE A 17 26.33 -9.37 52.40
C ILE A 17 25.05 -9.74 51.64
N LEU A 18 24.33 -8.75 51.11
CA LEU A 18 23.10 -8.98 50.34
C LEU A 18 23.37 -9.70 49.02
N PHE A 19 24.51 -9.42 48.37
CA PHE A 19 24.96 -10.17 47.19
C PHE A 19 25.22 -11.64 47.54
N VAL A 20 25.94 -11.93 48.64
CA VAL A 20 26.18 -13.31 49.06
C VAL A 20 24.87 -14.01 49.43
N LEU A 21 23.99 -13.35 50.18
CA LEU A 21 22.68 -13.91 50.55
C LEU A 21 21.80 -14.20 49.33
N SER A 22 21.88 -13.39 48.28
CA SER A 22 21.13 -13.61 47.03
C SER A 22 21.52 -14.88 46.29
N GLN A 23 22.69 -15.48 46.57
CA GLN A 23 23.09 -16.77 46.02
C GLN A 23 22.39 -17.96 46.69
N PHE A 24 21.75 -17.74 47.84
CA PHE A 24 21.13 -18.79 48.66
C PHE A 24 19.62 -18.59 48.86
N LEU A 25 19.07 -17.44 48.45
CA LEU A 25 17.67 -17.09 48.61
C LEU A 25 17.07 -16.71 47.25
N ASP A 26 16.23 -17.57 46.68
CA ASP A 26 15.63 -17.39 45.35
C ASP A 26 14.83 -16.08 45.25
N SER A 27 14.21 -15.64 46.34
CA SER A 27 13.48 -14.36 46.42
C SER A 27 14.38 -13.12 46.24
N LEU A 28 15.68 -13.25 46.50
CA LEU A 28 16.67 -12.19 46.32
C LEU A 28 17.49 -12.34 45.03
N SER A 29 17.39 -13.49 44.36
CA SER A 29 18.11 -13.77 43.11
C SER A 29 17.90 -12.72 42.00
N PRO A 30 16.70 -12.11 41.83
CA PRO A 30 16.52 -11.06 40.82
C PRO A 30 17.30 -9.77 41.14
N LEU A 31 17.70 -9.58 42.41
CA LEU A 31 18.35 -8.37 42.89
C LEU A 31 19.87 -8.48 43.05
N THR A 32 20.41 -9.68 42.87
CA THR A 32 21.84 -10.06 43.02
C THR A 32 22.79 -8.99 42.47
N TRP A 33 22.62 -8.63 41.20
CA TRP A 33 23.55 -7.72 40.53
C TRP A 33 23.46 -6.28 41.05
N TYR A 34 22.29 -5.81 41.51
CA TYR A 34 22.17 -4.48 42.11
C TYR A 34 22.93 -4.38 43.43
N PHE A 35 22.97 -5.46 44.22
CA PHE A 35 23.77 -5.50 45.46
C PHE A 35 25.27 -5.44 45.18
N ALA A 36 25.75 -6.18 44.17
CA ALA A 36 27.14 -6.13 43.73
C ALA A 36 27.55 -4.72 43.25
N ILE A 37 26.71 -4.09 42.42
CA ILE A 37 26.96 -2.76 41.86
C ILE A 37 26.88 -1.68 42.92
N GLY A 38 25.87 -1.73 43.79
CA GLY A 38 25.73 -0.81 44.92
C GLY A 38 26.96 -0.86 45.84
N SER A 39 27.47 -2.07 46.09
CA SER A 39 28.69 -2.27 46.86
C SER A 39 29.93 -1.69 46.15
N PHE A 40 30.07 -1.92 44.84
CA PHE A 40 31.17 -1.39 44.02
C PHE A 40 31.15 0.14 43.89
N ILE A 41 29.97 0.75 43.71
CA ILE A 41 29.79 2.21 43.68
C ILE A 41 30.12 2.80 45.05
N ALA A 42 29.67 2.20 46.14
CA ALA A 42 30.02 2.66 47.48
C ALA A 42 31.54 2.57 47.73
N LEU A 43 32.20 1.52 47.24
CA LEU A 43 33.65 1.33 47.34
C LEU A 43 34.42 2.42 46.58
N SER A 44 33.86 2.96 45.49
CA SER A 44 34.47 4.05 44.71
C SER A 44 34.69 5.35 45.52
N PHE A 45 33.97 5.55 46.63
CA PHE A 45 34.11 6.74 47.48
C PHE A 45 35.21 6.62 48.55
N VAL A 46 35.83 5.43 48.69
CA VAL A 46 36.86 5.13 49.71
C VAL A 46 38.25 5.73 49.38
N PRO A 47 38.76 5.67 48.12
CA PRO A 47 40.08 6.19 47.76
C PRO A 47 40.20 7.72 47.86
N ASN A 48 41.33 8.22 48.38
CA ASN A 48 41.60 9.66 48.46
C ASN A 48 41.99 10.28 47.11
N SER A 49 42.59 9.51 46.20
CA SER A 49 43.02 10.00 44.89
C SER A 49 41.83 10.34 43.98
N ARG A 50 41.85 11.54 43.38
CA ARG A 50 40.84 11.93 42.37
C ARG A 50 40.94 11.06 41.12
N LEU A 51 42.15 10.69 40.71
CA LEU A 51 42.42 9.82 39.56
C LEU A 51 41.81 8.42 39.74
N ILE A 52 41.97 7.83 40.93
CA ILE A 52 41.39 6.51 41.23
C ILE A 52 39.86 6.59 41.26
N ARG A 53 39.29 7.64 41.86
CA ARG A 53 37.84 7.84 41.87
C ARG A 53 37.25 8.02 40.47
N VAL A 54 37.94 8.74 39.59
CA VAL A 54 37.56 8.88 38.18
C VAL A 54 37.64 7.54 37.45
N GLY A 55 38.68 6.73 37.70
CA GLY A 55 38.80 5.37 37.15
C GLY A 55 37.67 4.44 37.58
N PHE A 56 37.32 4.43 38.88
CA PHE A 56 36.17 3.65 39.37
C PHE A 56 34.84 4.14 38.77
N ALA A 57 34.63 5.45 38.67
CA ALA A 57 33.41 6.01 38.06
C ALA A 57 33.30 5.65 36.57
N ALA A 58 34.41 5.65 35.83
CA ALA A 58 34.44 5.28 34.42
C ALA A 58 34.07 3.82 34.16
N VAL A 59 34.33 2.91 35.11
CA VAL A 59 33.96 1.49 35.03
C VAL A 59 32.56 1.24 35.62
N ALA A 60 32.23 1.90 36.73
CA ALA A 60 30.93 1.74 37.40
C ALA A 60 29.76 2.28 36.55
N LEU A 61 29.99 3.35 35.79
CA LEU A 61 28.96 3.96 34.95
C LEU A 61 28.42 3.01 33.86
N PRO A 62 29.22 2.39 32.98
CA PRO A 62 28.71 1.46 31.97
C PRO A 62 28.07 0.22 32.60
N ILE A 63 28.61 -0.30 33.71
CA ILE A 63 28.00 -1.42 34.45
C ILE A 63 26.62 -1.01 35.00
N PHE A 64 26.55 0.15 35.66
CA PHE A 64 25.28 0.68 36.16
C PHE A 64 24.28 0.89 35.02
N ILE A 65 24.71 1.49 33.90
CA ILE A 65 23.85 1.68 32.72
C ILE A 65 23.32 0.32 32.23
N PHE A 66 24.17 -0.69 32.08
CA PHE A 66 23.77 -2.02 31.64
C PHE A 66 22.69 -2.62 32.56
N PHE A 67 22.93 -2.68 33.87
CA PHE A 67 21.99 -3.29 34.81
C PHE A 67 20.75 -2.42 35.11
N PHE A 68 20.87 -1.11 35.02
CA PHE A 68 19.72 -0.20 35.09
C PHE A 68 18.83 -0.38 33.85
N THR A 69 19.42 -0.56 32.68
CA THR A 69 18.67 -0.88 31.45
C THR A 69 17.95 -2.22 31.60
N GLU A 70 18.65 -3.24 32.11
CA GLU A 70 18.04 -4.54 32.42
C GLU A 70 16.90 -4.41 33.45
N PHE A 71 17.06 -3.61 34.50
CA PHE A 71 16.01 -3.34 35.48
C PHE A 71 14.77 -2.73 34.84
N VAL A 72 14.99 -1.62 34.11
CA VAL A 72 13.90 -0.87 33.47
C VAL A 72 13.17 -1.76 32.48
N SER A 73 13.89 -2.59 31.70
CA SER A 73 13.31 -3.53 30.74
C SER A 73 12.34 -4.54 31.36
N ARG A 74 12.50 -4.87 32.65
CA ARG A 74 11.62 -5.79 33.39
C ARG A 74 10.42 -5.10 34.04
N THR A 75 10.33 -3.78 33.96
CA THR A 75 9.19 -3.00 34.49
C THR A 75 8.25 -2.59 33.36
N ASP A 76 6.99 -2.30 33.70
CA ASP A 76 6.01 -1.76 32.74
C ASP A 76 6.49 -0.49 32.03
N VAL A 77 7.39 0.28 32.67
CA VAL A 77 7.98 1.49 32.09
C VAL A 77 8.95 1.17 30.96
N GLY A 78 9.73 0.09 31.06
CA GLY A 78 10.63 -0.34 29.99
C GLY A 78 9.92 -0.93 28.78
N ASN A 79 8.69 -1.39 28.97
CA ASN A 79 7.82 -1.91 27.91
C ASN A 79 6.96 -0.83 27.24
N LYS A 80 7.02 0.42 27.71
CA LYS A 80 6.35 1.55 27.04
C LYS A 80 7.24 2.10 25.93
N SER A 81 6.88 1.80 24.70
CA SER A 81 7.46 2.43 23.50
C SER A 81 6.70 3.71 23.13
N ILE A 82 7.44 4.75 22.75
CA ILE A 82 6.87 5.89 22.03
C ILE A 82 7.22 5.68 20.57
N ASP A 83 6.20 5.69 19.72
CA ASP A 83 6.39 5.65 18.29
C ASP A 83 6.62 7.06 17.75
N LEU A 84 7.81 7.27 17.19
CA LEU A 84 8.21 8.54 16.57
C LEU A 84 8.19 8.45 15.05
N THR A 85 7.67 7.36 14.49
CA THR A 85 7.45 7.26 13.05
C THR A 85 6.27 8.12 12.66
N GLU A 86 6.39 8.82 11.53
CA GLU A 86 5.32 9.67 10.98
C GLU A 86 3.98 8.94 10.81
N ASP A 87 4.06 7.63 10.57
CA ASP A 87 2.92 6.77 10.25
C ASP A 87 2.45 5.91 11.43
N ASN A 88 3.02 6.12 12.62
CA ASN A 88 2.76 5.30 13.79
C ASN A 88 2.90 3.77 13.52
N ARG A 89 3.95 3.37 12.78
CA ARG A 89 4.21 1.99 12.31
C ARG A 89 4.35 0.95 13.41
N TYR A 90 4.72 1.41 14.60
CA TYR A 90 4.93 0.59 15.79
C TYR A 90 3.80 0.75 16.81
N THR A 91 2.74 1.49 16.46
CA THR A 91 1.54 1.68 17.28
C THR A 91 0.32 1.01 16.64
N LEU A 92 -0.45 0.31 17.45
CA LEU A 92 -1.71 -0.31 17.01
C LEU A 92 -2.69 0.72 16.47
N SER A 93 -3.27 0.42 15.30
CA SER A 93 -4.30 1.23 14.64
C SER A 93 -5.56 1.36 15.49
N GLU A 94 -6.35 2.38 15.23
CA GLU A 94 -7.67 2.54 15.84
C GLU A 94 -8.59 1.36 15.50
N GLY A 95 -8.55 0.88 14.25
CA GLY A 95 -9.28 -0.32 13.81
C GLY A 95 -8.89 -1.56 14.62
N THR A 96 -7.60 -1.80 14.82
CA THR A 96 -7.12 -2.89 15.67
C THR A 96 -7.62 -2.76 17.11
N ARG A 97 -7.55 -1.57 17.71
CA ARG A 97 -8.07 -1.35 19.07
C ARG A 97 -9.55 -1.66 19.17
N ALA A 98 -10.34 -1.24 18.17
CA ALA A 98 -11.77 -1.53 18.11
C ALA A 98 -12.03 -3.04 18.02
N ILE A 99 -11.39 -3.76 17.08
CA ILE A 99 -11.54 -5.21 16.92
C ILE A 99 -11.26 -5.93 18.24
N LEU A 100 -10.11 -5.64 18.87
CA LEU A 100 -9.70 -6.30 20.11
C LEU A 100 -10.63 -5.97 21.29
N SER A 101 -11.23 -4.77 21.30
CA SER A 101 -12.16 -4.34 22.36
C SER A 101 -13.56 -4.95 22.22
N GLU A 102 -13.96 -5.32 20.99
CA GLU A 102 -15.29 -5.85 20.66
C GLU A 102 -15.33 -7.39 20.57
N LEU A 103 -14.20 -8.06 20.81
CA LEU A 103 -14.14 -9.53 20.85
C LEU A 103 -15.14 -10.08 21.88
N LYS A 104 -16.13 -10.83 21.39
CA LYS A 104 -17.17 -11.45 22.21
C LYS A 104 -16.80 -12.86 22.65
N ASP A 105 -16.10 -13.59 21.79
CA ASP A 105 -15.69 -14.98 21.99
C ASP A 105 -14.18 -15.04 22.29
N PRO A 106 -13.72 -15.96 23.14
CA PRO A 106 -12.31 -16.07 23.47
C PRO A 106 -11.49 -16.55 22.26
N VAL A 107 -10.33 -15.93 22.09
CA VAL A 107 -9.36 -16.24 21.02
C VAL A 107 -8.08 -16.76 21.66
N THR A 108 -7.61 -17.92 21.20
CA THR A 108 -6.32 -18.49 21.59
C THR A 108 -5.32 -18.29 20.46
N ILE A 109 -4.14 -17.78 20.79
CA ILE A 109 -3.02 -17.60 19.88
C ILE A 109 -1.88 -18.50 20.37
N ASN A 110 -1.60 -19.59 19.65
CA ASN A 110 -0.42 -20.40 19.89
C ASN A 110 0.69 -19.92 18.97
N TYR A 111 1.69 -19.25 19.54
CA TYR A 111 2.82 -18.70 18.82
C TYR A 111 4.03 -19.61 18.97
N TYR A 112 4.45 -20.19 17.85
CA TYR A 112 5.53 -21.16 17.76
C TYR A 112 6.78 -20.47 17.21
N VAL A 113 7.84 -20.41 18.01
CA VAL A 113 9.11 -19.81 17.59
C VAL A 113 10.31 -20.57 18.15
N THR A 114 11.14 -21.13 17.28
CA THR A 114 12.38 -21.77 17.69
C THR A 114 13.44 -20.70 17.94
N ARG A 115 13.91 -20.50 19.18
CA ARG A 115 14.80 -19.37 19.51
C ARG A 115 16.29 -19.66 19.32
N ASP A 116 16.69 -20.90 19.59
CA ASP A 116 18.10 -21.28 19.72
C ASP A 116 18.56 -22.23 18.59
N VAL A 117 18.43 -21.78 17.33
CA VAL A 117 18.95 -22.51 16.16
C VAL A 117 20.20 -21.85 15.59
N ASP A 118 21.30 -22.60 15.57
CA ASP A 118 22.55 -22.19 14.95
C ASP A 118 22.37 -21.98 13.43
N GLY A 119 23.04 -20.95 12.90
CA GLY A 119 22.90 -20.58 11.48
C GLY A 119 21.67 -19.75 11.14
N THR A 120 20.73 -19.50 12.09
CA THR A 120 19.55 -18.67 11.83
C THR A 120 19.95 -17.27 11.33
N PRO A 121 19.49 -16.85 10.13
CA PRO A 121 19.85 -15.56 9.57
C PRO A 121 19.53 -14.38 10.49
N SER A 122 20.42 -13.39 10.51
CA SER A 122 20.31 -12.23 11.41
C SER A 122 19.01 -11.43 11.24
N ALA A 123 18.38 -11.50 10.07
CA ALA A 123 17.08 -10.88 9.82
C ALA A 123 15.98 -11.47 10.71
N TYR A 124 15.91 -12.81 10.86
CA TYR A 124 14.92 -13.47 11.71
C TYR A 124 15.20 -13.18 13.19
N LYS A 125 16.47 -13.25 13.63
CA LYS A 125 16.86 -12.92 15.01
C LYS A 125 16.45 -11.49 15.42
N ARG A 126 16.42 -10.55 14.47
CA ARG A 126 15.92 -9.18 14.71
C ARG A 126 14.40 -9.08 14.68
N HIS A 127 13.71 -9.95 13.92
CA HIS A 127 12.26 -9.91 13.76
C HIS A 127 11.51 -10.60 14.90
N ILE A 128 12.06 -11.66 15.51
CA ILE A 128 11.40 -12.39 16.62
C ILE A 128 11.04 -11.46 17.79
N PRO A 129 11.94 -10.64 18.36
CA PRO A 129 11.58 -9.73 19.45
C PRO A 129 10.48 -8.72 19.07
N ARG A 130 10.39 -8.37 17.78
CA ARG A 130 9.34 -7.48 17.27
C ARG A 130 7.97 -8.17 17.33
N VAL A 131 7.88 -9.42 16.86
CA VAL A 131 6.64 -10.23 16.93
C VAL A 131 6.26 -10.50 18.39
N ASP A 132 7.22 -10.88 19.23
CA ASP A 132 6.99 -11.08 20.67
C ASP A 132 6.37 -9.85 21.33
N SER A 133 6.96 -8.68 21.08
CA SER A 133 6.49 -7.40 21.63
C SER A 133 5.09 -7.05 21.11
N PHE A 134 4.83 -7.31 19.84
CA PHE A 134 3.54 -7.04 19.22
C PHE A 134 2.42 -7.92 19.78
N LEU A 135 2.66 -9.23 19.90
CA LEU A 135 1.69 -10.17 20.47
C LEU A 135 1.35 -9.83 21.92
N ARG A 136 2.34 -9.42 22.73
CA ARG A 136 2.10 -8.95 24.11
C ARG A 136 1.27 -7.68 24.16
N GLN A 137 1.45 -6.76 23.21
CA GLN A 137 0.60 -5.56 23.12
C GLN A 137 -0.85 -5.92 22.78
N VAL A 138 -1.07 -6.89 21.90
CA VAL A 138 -2.40 -7.37 21.52
C VAL A 138 -3.12 -8.02 22.71
N GLU A 139 -2.44 -8.91 23.44
CA GLU A 139 -2.97 -9.50 24.67
C GLU A 139 -3.29 -8.42 25.72
N GLY A 140 -2.40 -7.44 25.90
CA GLY A 140 -2.59 -6.35 26.87
C GLY A 140 -3.72 -5.36 26.55
N LEU A 141 -4.20 -5.32 25.30
CA LEU A 141 -5.33 -4.47 24.89
C LEU A 141 -6.69 -5.18 24.90
N ALA A 142 -6.72 -6.51 24.89
CA ALA A 142 -7.97 -7.25 24.87
C ALA A 142 -8.76 -7.01 26.16
N ASN A 143 -10.04 -6.67 26.02
CA ASN A 143 -10.95 -6.59 27.17
C ASN A 143 -11.12 -7.99 27.79
N ASP A 144 -11.28 -8.03 29.12
CA ASP A 144 -11.66 -9.23 29.88
C ASP A 144 -10.79 -10.49 29.68
N LYS A 145 -9.54 -10.34 29.20
CA LYS A 145 -8.65 -11.45 28.84
C LYS A 145 -9.25 -12.39 27.78
N ASN A 146 -10.03 -11.86 26.85
CA ASN A 146 -10.56 -12.61 25.71
C ASN A 146 -9.47 -13.08 24.73
N ILE A 147 -8.20 -12.73 24.94
CA ILE A 147 -7.06 -13.27 24.21
C ILE A 147 -6.18 -14.06 25.17
N THR A 148 -5.90 -15.30 24.82
CA THR A 148 -4.92 -16.15 25.49
C THR A 148 -3.72 -16.35 24.56
N LEU A 149 -2.54 -15.93 24.99
CA LEU A 149 -1.32 -16.02 24.19
C LEU A 149 -0.35 -17.07 24.78
N ASN A 150 -0.06 -18.11 24.01
CA ASN A 150 0.88 -19.16 24.38
C ASN A 150 2.18 -18.99 23.58
N PHE A 151 3.29 -18.74 24.28
CA PHE A 151 4.63 -18.75 23.68
C PHE A 151 5.19 -20.17 23.76
N ILE A 152 5.38 -20.80 22.61
CA ILE A 152 5.84 -22.19 22.50
C ILE A 152 7.17 -22.16 21.73
N ASP A 153 8.22 -22.73 22.33
CA ASP A 153 9.52 -22.92 21.70
C ASP A 153 9.67 -24.40 21.32
N PRO A 154 9.40 -24.77 20.06
CA PRO A 154 9.38 -26.17 19.67
C PRO A 154 10.81 -26.69 19.48
N GLU A 155 11.19 -27.65 20.32
CA GLU A 155 12.47 -28.35 20.20
C GLU A 155 12.36 -29.57 19.27
N PRO A 156 13.44 -30.02 18.60
CA PRO A 156 13.38 -31.17 17.70
C PRO A 156 12.94 -32.47 18.40
N ASN A 157 12.01 -33.20 17.77
CA ASN A 157 11.41 -34.46 18.24
C ASN A 157 10.62 -34.32 19.56
N THR A 158 9.91 -33.21 19.73
CA THR A 158 9.04 -32.96 20.89
C THR A 158 7.56 -32.86 20.50
N ASP A 159 6.67 -33.02 21.48
CA ASP A 159 5.22 -32.87 21.28
C ASP A 159 4.87 -31.45 20.80
N GLU A 160 5.65 -30.45 21.20
CA GLU A 160 5.52 -29.06 20.75
C GLU A 160 5.83 -28.89 19.25
N GLU A 161 6.82 -29.60 18.72
CA GLU A 161 7.12 -29.62 17.28
C GLU A 161 5.96 -30.26 16.50
N ASP A 162 5.46 -31.40 16.97
CA ASP A 162 4.31 -32.09 16.36
C ASP A 162 3.05 -31.21 16.39
N ALA A 163 2.81 -30.49 17.48
CA ALA A 163 1.72 -29.53 17.60
C ALA A 163 1.84 -28.39 16.57
N ALA A 164 3.05 -27.82 16.40
CA ALA A 164 3.30 -26.78 15.40
C ALA A 164 3.01 -27.29 13.97
N LEU A 165 3.39 -28.53 13.67
CA LEU A 165 3.13 -29.18 12.39
C LEU A 165 1.65 -29.47 12.14
N LEU A 166 0.92 -29.96 13.15
CA LEU A 166 -0.53 -30.14 13.10
C LEU A 166 -1.26 -28.81 12.90
N ASP A 167 -0.72 -27.74 13.47
CA ASP A 167 -1.17 -26.38 13.30
C ASP A 167 -0.81 -25.77 11.94
N GLN A 168 -0.09 -26.52 11.09
CA GLN A 168 0.38 -26.11 9.77
C GLN A 168 1.37 -24.94 9.78
N VAL A 169 2.12 -24.78 10.88
CA VAL A 169 3.25 -23.85 10.93
C VAL A 169 4.38 -24.37 10.05
N GLN A 170 4.94 -23.49 9.24
CA GLN A 170 5.93 -23.86 8.24
C GLN A 170 7.30 -24.08 8.88
N GLN A 171 7.91 -25.23 8.59
CA GLN A 171 9.33 -25.48 8.88
C GLN A 171 10.22 -24.84 7.81
N ILE A 172 11.19 -24.03 8.26
CA ILE A 172 12.20 -23.43 7.39
C ILE A 172 13.54 -24.11 7.62
N PRO A 173 14.14 -24.73 6.61
CA PRO A 173 15.47 -25.31 6.76
C PRO A 173 16.52 -24.20 6.94
N VAL A 174 17.28 -24.27 8.02
CA VAL A 174 18.39 -23.35 8.32
C VAL A 174 19.71 -23.98 7.90
N THR A 175 19.89 -25.25 8.25
CA THR A 175 20.99 -26.10 7.78
C THR A 175 20.42 -27.37 7.12
N GLN A 176 21.25 -28.37 6.84
CA GLN A 176 20.75 -29.66 6.31
C GLN A 176 19.91 -30.42 7.35
N ASP A 177 20.21 -30.25 8.63
CA ASP A 177 19.60 -31.00 9.73
C ASP A 177 18.74 -30.11 10.64
N ASP A 178 19.01 -28.80 10.67
CA ASP A 178 18.29 -27.86 11.54
C ASP A 178 17.15 -27.15 10.80
N LYS A 179 16.01 -27.11 11.48
CA LYS A 179 14.81 -26.43 11.02
C LYS A 179 14.41 -25.36 12.03
N PHE A 180 13.77 -24.32 11.50
CA PHE A 180 13.30 -23.17 12.26
C PHE A 180 11.80 -23.01 12.03
N LEU A 181 11.04 -22.94 13.13
CA LEU A 181 9.60 -22.64 13.14
C LEU A 181 9.43 -21.20 13.63
N PHE A 182 8.56 -20.44 12.97
CA PHE A 182 8.25 -19.06 13.37
C PHE A 182 6.91 -18.62 12.79
N GLY A 183 5.83 -19.04 13.42
CA GLY A 183 4.46 -18.79 12.98
C GLY A 183 3.48 -18.84 14.15
N ALA A 184 2.19 -18.73 13.86
CA ALA A 184 1.16 -18.81 14.88
C ALA A 184 -0.11 -19.49 14.37
N SER A 185 -0.79 -20.22 15.24
CA SER A 185 -2.18 -20.61 15.03
C SER A 185 -3.10 -19.75 15.88
N ILE A 186 -4.22 -19.37 15.29
CA ILE A 186 -5.23 -18.52 15.91
C ILE A 186 -6.54 -19.30 15.86
N SER A 187 -7.21 -19.47 17.00
CA SER A 187 -8.44 -20.23 17.08
C SER A 187 -9.46 -19.57 18.00
N SER A 188 -10.73 -19.67 17.64
CA SER A 188 -11.87 -19.32 18.48
C SER A 188 -13.00 -20.31 18.22
N LEU A 189 -13.53 -20.91 19.29
CA LEU A 189 -14.56 -21.95 19.22
C LEU A 189 -14.16 -23.10 18.26
N ASP A 190 -14.91 -23.29 17.16
CA ASP A 190 -14.69 -24.30 16.12
C ASP A 190 -13.86 -23.80 14.94
N LYS A 191 -13.50 -22.52 14.92
CA LYS A 191 -12.74 -21.89 13.83
C LYS A 191 -11.26 -21.81 14.18
N LYS A 192 -10.43 -22.11 13.20
CA LYS A 192 -8.98 -22.02 13.30
C LYS A 192 -8.41 -21.50 11.99
N THR A 193 -7.46 -20.59 12.10
CA THR A 193 -6.65 -20.06 11.00
C THR A 193 -5.17 -20.10 11.40
N VAL A 194 -4.28 -20.04 10.43
CA VAL A 194 -2.83 -20.15 10.66
C VAL A 194 -2.09 -19.03 9.94
N ILE A 195 -1.14 -18.43 10.65
CA ILE A 195 -0.06 -17.65 10.06
C ILE A 195 1.13 -18.62 9.95
N PRO A 196 1.35 -19.22 8.77
CA PRO A 196 2.31 -20.32 8.63
C PRO A 196 3.73 -19.86 8.90
N PHE A 197 4.03 -18.58 8.64
CA PHE A 197 5.35 -18.01 8.85
C PHE A 197 5.33 -16.48 8.98
N PHE A 198 5.99 -15.93 10.00
CA PHE A 198 6.25 -14.50 10.15
C PHE A 198 7.52 -14.10 9.38
N ALA A 199 7.32 -13.71 8.12
CA ALA A 199 8.43 -13.29 7.26
C ALA A 199 8.94 -11.88 7.64
N PRO A 200 10.26 -11.67 7.86
CA PRO A 200 10.81 -10.34 8.09
C PRO A 200 10.57 -9.35 6.96
N SER A 201 10.41 -9.82 5.71
CA SER A 201 10.06 -8.94 4.58
C SER A 201 8.64 -8.36 4.69
N GLN A 202 7.78 -8.96 5.54
CA GLN A 202 6.40 -8.56 5.78
C GLN A 202 6.21 -7.93 7.17
N GLU A 203 7.28 -7.44 7.81
CA GLU A 203 7.21 -6.82 9.14
C GLU A 203 6.17 -5.69 9.23
N THR A 204 6.01 -4.90 8.17
CA THR A 204 5.02 -3.82 8.09
C THR A 204 3.58 -4.32 7.98
N GLN A 205 3.37 -5.60 7.65
CA GLN A 205 2.05 -6.24 7.56
C GLN A 205 1.71 -7.08 8.79
N LEU A 206 2.61 -7.16 9.78
CA LEU A 206 2.42 -7.98 10.97
C LEU A 206 1.08 -7.70 11.66
N GLU A 207 0.72 -6.42 11.79
CA GLU A 207 -0.56 -6.01 12.36
C GLU A 207 -1.73 -6.54 11.54
N PHE A 208 -1.74 -6.29 10.23
CA PHE A 208 -2.78 -6.77 9.35
C PHE A 208 -2.96 -8.30 9.39
N GLN A 209 -1.86 -9.05 9.33
CA GLN A 209 -1.91 -10.52 9.31
C GLN A 209 -2.55 -11.08 10.57
N LEU A 210 -2.12 -10.60 11.74
CA LEU A 210 -2.64 -11.09 13.00
C LEU A 210 -4.09 -10.65 13.21
N ILE A 211 -4.41 -9.38 12.96
CA ILE A 211 -5.74 -8.86 13.23
C ILE A 211 -6.78 -9.44 12.25
N SER A 212 -6.39 -9.70 11.01
CA SER A 212 -7.24 -10.42 10.06
C SER A 212 -7.49 -11.86 10.50
N ALA A 213 -6.45 -12.56 11.00
CA ALA A 213 -6.59 -13.91 11.52
C ALA A 213 -7.53 -13.95 12.74
N ILE A 214 -7.41 -12.99 13.65
CA ILE A 214 -8.31 -12.84 14.80
C ILE A 214 -9.75 -12.55 14.33
N ALA A 215 -9.94 -11.59 13.42
CA ALA A 215 -11.26 -11.26 12.89
C ALA A 215 -11.91 -12.43 12.13
N GLU A 216 -11.10 -13.22 11.40
CA GLU A 216 -11.55 -14.40 10.65
C GLU A 216 -12.13 -15.48 11.58
N VAL A 217 -11.46 -15.78 12.71
CA VAL A 217 -11.97 -16.78 13.65
C VAL A 217 -13.07 -16.23 14.57
N SER A 218 -13.11 -14.91 14.78
CA SER A 218 -14.07 -14.27 15.70
C SER A 218 -15.41 -13.90 15.03
N ARG A 219 -15.46 -13.80 13.69
CA ARG A 219 -16.71 -13.48 12.97
C ARG A 219 -17.66 -14.66 13.00
N ARG A 220 -18.96 -14.43 13.21
CA ARG A 220 -19.98 -15.48 13.08
C ARG A 220 -20.22 -15.86 11.63
N GLU A 221 -20.44 -14.88 10.77
CA GLU A 221 -20.79 -15.08 9.37
C GLU A 221 -19.89 -14.35 8.37
N THR A 222 -19.84 -15.00 7.22
CA THR A 222 -19.34 -14.63 5.90
C THR A 222 -20.01 -13.49 5.11
N PRO A 223 -19.75 -12.15 5.20
CA PRO A 223 -20.35 -11.22 4.23
C PRO A 223 -20.12 -11.67 2.78
N VAL A 224 -21.21 -11.66 2.00
CA VAL A 224 -21.19 -12.08 0.60
C VAL A 224 -20.95 -10.90 -0.32
N VAL A 225 -19.95 -11.05 -1.19
CA VAL A 225 -19.60 -10.10 -2.24
C VAL A 225 -20.02 -10.69 -3.58
N GLY A 226 -20.90 -10.02 -4.31
CA GLY A 226 -21.27 -10.40 -5.67
C GLY A 226 -20.22 -9.89 -6.65
N LEU A 227 -19.68 -10.77 -7.49
CA LEU A 227 -18.66 -10.45 -8.47
C LEU A 227 -19.26 -10.51 -9.88
N ILE A 228 -19.22 -9.40 -10.60
CA ILE A 228 -19.61 -9.29 -12.01
C ILE A 228 -18.36 -8.85 -12.77
N SER A 229 -17.90 -9.67 -13.71
CA SER A 229 -16.73 -9.31 -14.50
C SER A 229 -16.74 -9.94 -15.88
N ALA A 230 -16.27 -9.19 -16.88
CA ALA A 230 -15.95 -9.75 -18.19
C ALA A 230 -14.58 -10.46 -18.19
N HIS A 231 -13.74 -10.22 -17.18
CA HIS A 231 -12.47 -10.91 -17.02
C HIS A 231 -12.64 -12.26 -16.33
N ASN A 232 -11.83 -13.24 -16.76
CA ASN A 232 -11.64 -14.45 -15.98
C ASN A 232 -10.58 -14.22 -14.89
N LEU A 233 -11.05 -13.79 -13.71
CA LEU A 233 -10.19 -13.51 -12.56
C LEU A 233 -9.67 -14.79 -11.87
N ALA A 234 -10.39 -15.91 -12.01
CA ALA A 234 -10.04 -17.20 -11.42
C ALA A 234 -8.93 -17.92 -12.20
N SER A 235 -8.85 -17.70 -13.51
CA SER A 235 -7.82 -18.23 -14.38
C SER A 235 -7.61 -17.30 -15.58
N GLY A 236 -6.45 -16.66 -15.68
CA GLY A 236 -6.21 -15.71 -16.77
C GLY A 236 -4.73 -15.36 -16.99
N GLY A 237 -4.48 -14.53 -18.00
CA GLY A 237 -3.15 -14.04 -18.37
C GLY A 237 -2.21 -15.11 -18.96
N GLN A 238 -0.98 -14.70 -19.30
CA GLN A 238 0.01 -15.60 -19.93
C GLN A 238 0.43 -16.78 -19.05
N THR A 239 0.21 -16.71 -17.75
CA THR A 239 0.61 -17.73 -16.77
C THR A 239 -0.52 -18.73 -16.46
N ASN A 240 -1.73 -18.50 -16.97
CA ASN A 240 -2.94 -19.29 -16.69
C ASN A 240 -3.24 -19.45 -15.18
N ARG A 241 -2.86 -18.45 -14.38
CA ARG A 241 -3.12 -18.39 -12.93
C ARG A 241 -4.19 -17.34 -12.66
N GLY A 242 -5.03 -17.55 -11.66
CA GLY A 242 -5.97 -16.53 -11.20
C GLY A 242 -5.24 -15.35 -10.57
N TRP A 243 -5.85 -14.17 -10.61
CA TRP A 243 -5.28 -12.96 -10.03
C TRP A 243 -5.09 -13.13 -8.52
N LEU A 244 -3.99 -12.62 -7.99
CA LEU A 244 -3.70 -12.62 -6.55
C LEU A 244 -4.77 -11.85 -5.78
N PHE A 245 -5.27 -10.75 -6.34
CA PHE A 245 -6.40 -10.03 -5.77
C PHE A 245 -7.62 -10.94 -5.56
N TYR A 246 -7.98 -11.75 -6.55
CA TYR A 246 -9.13 -12.64 -6.47
C TYR A 246 -8.95 -13.72 -5.39
N GLN A 247 -7.74 -14.28 -5.26
CA GLN A 247 -7.41 -15.24 -4.19
C GLN A 247 -7.55 -14.60 -2.80
N LEU A 248 -7.06 -13.36 -2.63
CA LEU A 248 -7.19 -12.61 -1.38
C LEU A 248 -8.65 -12.23 -1.08
N LEU A 249 -9.43 -11.92 -2.12
CA LEU A 249 -10.86 -11.63 -2.03
C LEU A 249 -11.63 -12.85 -1.50
N GLN A 250 -11.38 -14.03 -2.06
CA GLN A 250 -12.00 -15.30 -1.64
C GLN A 250 -11.60 -15.71 -0.21
N ARG A 251 -10.40 -15.34 0.25
CA ARG A 251 -9.99 -15.57 1.64
C ARG A 251 -10.71 -14.63 2.62
N SER A 252 -11.01 -13.41 2.20
CA SER A 252 -11.59 -12.39 3.07
C SER A 252 -13.13 -12.46 3.11
N TYR A 253 -13.76 -12.82 1.98
CA TYR A 253 -15.20 -12.79 1.77
C TYR A 253 -15.73 -14.06 1.13
N ASP A 254 -17.01 -14.35 1.34
CA ASP A 254 -17.69 -15.36 0.54
C ASP A 254 -18.10 -14.74 -0.80
N VAL A 255 -17.41 -15.11 -1.87
CA VAL A 255 -17.65 -14.53 -3.20
C VAL A 255 -18.77 -15.30 -3.91
N ALA A 256 -19.81 -14.58 -4.34
CA ALA A 256 -20.82 -15.06 -5.27
C ALA A 256 -20.41 -14.64 -6.69
N ASN A 257 -20.04 -15.59 -7.54
CA ASN A 257 -19.58 -15.27 -8.90
C ASN A 257 -20.79 -15.19 -9.84
N LEU A 258 -21.25 -13.97 -10.10
CA LEU A 258 -22.48 -13.72 -10.85
C LEU A 258 -22.23 -13.65 -12.37
N GLY A 259 -20.98 -13.48 -12.80
CA GLY A 259 -20.64 -13.32 -14.22
C GLY A 259 -21.33 -12.10 -14.86
N MET A 260 -21.38 -12.04 -16.20
CA MET A 260 -22.02 -10.95 -16.94
C MET A 260 -23.55 -11.09 -17.06
N MET A 261 -24.12 -12.22 -16.61
CA MET A 261 -25.55 -12.53 -16.60
C MET A 261 -25.99 -12.88 -15.17
N PRO A 262 -26.08 -11.89 -14.28
CA PRO A 262 -26.14 -12.12 -12.84
C PRO A 262 -27.38 -12.88 -12.37
N ILE A 263 -28.53 -12.75 -13.05
CA ILE A 263 -29.78 -13.43 -12.67
C ILE A 263 -29.69 -14.94 -12.92
N GLU A 264 -29.05 -15.36 -14.02
CA GLU A 264 -28.86 -16.79 -14.31
C GLU A 264 -27.98 -17.46 -13.24
N ALA A 265 -26.90 -16.79 -12.85
CA ALA A 265 -26.00 -17.27 -11.81
C ALA A 265 -26.65 -17.26 -10.41
N LEU A 266 -27.60 -16.36 -10.17
CA LEU A 266 -28.22 -16.15 -8.85
C LEU A 266 -28.88 -17.41 -8.31
N ARG A 267 -29.56 -18.18 -9.16
CA ARG A 267 -30.21 -19.45 -8.78
C ARG A 267 -29.21 -20.44 -8.17
N THR A 268 -28.06 -20.60 -8.83
CA THR A 268 -26.98 -21.47 -8.35
C THR A 268 -26.42 -20.98 -7.02
N GLU A 269 -26.26 -19.67 -6.85
CA GLU A 269 -25.71 -19.08 -5.63
C GLU A 269 -26.67 -19.17 -4.44
N TYR A 270 -27.99 -19.06 -4.68
CA TYR A 270 -29.04 -19.26 -3.67
C TYR A 270 -29.14 -20.71 -3.21
N GLU A 271 -29.10 -21.66 -4.15
CA GLU A 271 -29.07 -23.10 -3.84
C GLU A 271 -27.83 -23.45 -3.02
N ARG A 272 -26.64 -23.03 -3.48
CA ARG A 272 -25.36 -23.27 -2.80
C ARG A 272 -25.38 -22.78 -1.35
N ARG A 273 -25.97 -21.61 -1.10
CA ARG A 273 -26.04 -20.99 0.23
C ARG A 273 -27.29 -21.32 1.03
N LYS A 274 -28.20 -22.12 0.46
CA LYS A 274 -29.48 -22.50 1.08
C LYS A 274 -30.29 -21.27 1.51
N TRP A 275 -30.31 -20.24 0.66
CA TRP A 275 -31.05 -19.01 0.92
C TRP A 275 -32.56 -19.11 0.61
N GLY A 276 -32.99 -20.23 0.04
CA GLY A 276 -34.35 -20.44 -0.45
C GLY A 276 -34.42 -20.21 -1.96
N ASP A 277 -35.62 -19.88 -2.44
CA ASP A 277 -35.84 -19.60 -3.86
C ASP A 277 -35.20 -18.27 -4.26
N ALA A 278 -34.52 -18.26 -5.40
CA ALA A 278 -33.88 -17.04 -5.93
C ALA A 278 -34.93 -16.10 -6.52
N PRO A 279 -34.95 -14.82 -6.13
CA PRO A 279 -35.78 -13.82 -6.78
C PRO A 279 -35.19 -13.41 -8.14
N ASP A 280 -35.96 -12.71 -8.96
CA ASP A 280 -35.50 -12.14 -10.25
C ASP A 280 -34.78 -10.78 -10.08
N TYR A 281 -34.22 -10.51 -8.89
CA TYR A 281 -33.44 -9.32 -8.60
C TYR A 281 -32.30 -9.63 -7.63
N LEU A 282 -31.28 -8.78 -7.58
CA LEU A 282 -30.21 -8.91 -6.60
C LEU A 282 -30.64 -8.31 -5.25
N ASP A 283 -30.59 -9.11 -4.19
CA ASP A 283 -30.99 -8.69 -2.83
C ASP A 283 -29.79 -8.14 -2.03
N PRO A 284 -29.77 -6.84 -1.68
CA PRO A 284 -28.71 -6.22 -0.86
C PRO A 284 -28.58 -6.82 0.56
N GLU A 285 -29.60 -7.51 1.07
CA GLU A 285 -29.51 -8.15 2.38
C GLU A 285 -28.69 -9.44 2.33
N LYS A 286 -28.75 -10.17 1.22
CA LYS A 286 -28.00 -11.41 0.99
C LYS A 286 -26.62 -11.15 0.39
N ILE A 287 -26.55 -10.29 -0.62
CA ILE A 287 -25.32 -9.89 -1.30
C ILE A 287 -25.07 -8.44 -0.91
N LYS A 288 -24.09 -8.18 -0.04
CA LYS A 288 -23.93 -6.86 0.59
C LYS A 288 -23.38 -5.80 -0.36
N VAL A 289 -22.55 -6.22 -1.31
CA VAL A 289 -21.86 -5.34 -2.26
C VAL A 289 -21.66 -6.06 -3.58
N LEU A 290 -21.82 -5.33 -4.69
CA LEU A 290 -21.47 -5.79 -6.03
C LEU A 290 -20.15 -5.18 -6.46
N LEU A 291 -19.16 -6.03 -6.67
CA LEU A 291 -17.89 -5.68 -7.29
C LEU A 291 -17.98 -5.97 -8.79
N VAL A 292 -18.04 -4.90 -9.59
CA VAL A 292 -18.20 -4.94 -11.04
C VAL A 292 -16.86 -4.56 -11.68
N ILE A 293 -16.10 -5.54 -12.17
CA ILE A 293 -14.76 -5.33 -12.73
C ILE A 293 -14.81 -5.48 -14.25
N HIS A 294 -14.50 -4.41 -14.97
CA HIS A 294 -14.49 -4.32 -16.42
C HIS A 294 -15.77 -4.91 -17.05
N PRO A 295 -16.93 -4.26 -16.91
CA PRO A 295 -18.19 -4.74 -17.48
C PRO A 295 -18.25 -4.52 -19.00
N ALA A 296 -17.24 -4.98 -19.74
CA ALA A 296 -17.15 -4.85 -21.18
C ALA A 296 -18.28 -5.61 -21.87
N GLY A 297 -19.00 -4.93 -22.75
CA GLY A 297 -20.17 -5.51 -23.43
C GLY A 297 -21.39 -5.72 -22.52
N ILE A 298 -21.51 -4.97 -21.42
CA ILE A 298 -22.70 -5.01 -20.56
C ILE A 298 -23.98 -4.79 -21.38
N THR A 299 -24.96 -5.67 -21.18
CA THR A 299 -26.26 -5.56 -21.85
C THR A 299 -27.16 -4.55 -21.12
N PRO A 300 -28.15 -3.94 -21.80
CA PRO A 300 -29.13 -3.07 -21.12
C PRO A 300 -29.84 -3.78 -19.95
N GLN A 301 -30.06 -5.09 -20.07
CA GLN A 301 -30.70 -5.91 -19.05
C GLN A 301 -29.80 -6.07 -17.81
N THR A 302 -28.51 -6.39 -17.98
CA THR A 302 -27.55 -6.45 -16.86
C THR A 302 -27.37 -5.08 -16.22
N GLU A 303 -27.33 -4.01 -17.00
CA GLU A 303 -27.24 -2.64 -16.47
C GLU A 303 -28.52 -2.24 -15.70
N PHE A 304 -29.70 -2.69 -16.14
CA PHE A 304 -30.96 -2.54 -15.39
C PHE A 304 -30.91 -3.26 -14.04
N ILE A 305 -30.35 -4.46 -13.98
CA ILE A 305 -30.18 -5.20 -12.73
C ILE A 305 -29.28 -4.43 -11.74
N LEU A 306 -28.20 -3.78 -12.23
CA LEU A 306 -27.36 -2.91 -11.40
C LEU A 306 -28.12 -1.67 -10.90
N ASP A 307 -28.88 -1.01 -11.77
CA ASP A 307 -29.74 0.13 -11.42
C ASP A 307 -30.72 -0.26 -10.31
N GLN A 308 -31.44 -1.36 -10.49
CA GLN A 308 -32.42 -1.89 -9.55
C GLN A 308 -31.80 -2.30 -8.21
N TYR A 309 -30.58 -2.80 -8.20
CA TYR A 309 -29.84 -3.12 -6.98
C TYR A 309 -29.47 -1.85 -6.20
N ILE A 310 -28.99 -0.79 -6.88
CA ILE A 310 -28.68 0.51 -6.25
C ILE A 310 -29.96 1.13 -5.66
N LEU A 311 -31.08 1.09 -6.38
CA LEU A 311 -32.37 1.63 -5.91
C LEU A 311 -32.90 0.91 -4.65
N ARG A 312 -32.52 -0.36 -4.45
CA ARG A 312 -32.84 -1.12 -3.22
C ARG A 312 -31.92 -0.81 -2.04
N GLY A 313 -30.96 0.11 -2.21
CA GLY A 313 -29.98 0.50 -1.20
C GLY A 313 -28.68 -0.30 -1.26
N GLY A 314 -28.44 -1.02 -2.36
CA GLY A 314 -27.20 -1.75 -2.57
C GLY A 314 -26.00 -0.84 -2.84
N THR A 315 -24.81 -1.35 -2.55
CA THR A 315 -23.53 -0.71 -2.90
C THR A 315 -22.92 -1.38 -4.14
N VAL A 316 -22.68 -0.61 -5.20
CA VAL A 316 -22.00 -1.05 -6.42
C VAL A 316 -20.62 -0.40 -6.49
N ILE A 317 -19.59 -1.21 -6.69
CA ILE A 317 -18.23 -0.77 -6.98
C ILE A 317 -17.95 -1.11 -8.44
N ALA A 318 -18.01 -0.11 -9.32
CA ALA A 318 -17.80 -0.29 -10.75
C ALA A 318 -16.41 0.20 -11.17
N CYS A 319 -15.57 -0.74 -11.61
CA CYS A 319 -14.29 -0.50 -12.23
C CYS A 319 -14.45 -0.58 -13.74
N VAL A 320 -14.60 0.58 -14.37
CA VAL A 320 -14.71 0.74 -15.82
C VAL A 320 -13.39 1.20 -16.39
N ASP A 321 -13.15 0.92 -17.67
CA ASP A 321 -11.83 1.13 -18.27
C ASP A 321 -11.97 1.69 -19.68
N PRO A 322 -11.28 2.79 -20.04
CA PRO A 322 -11.29 3.21 -21.43
C PRO A 322 -10.48 2.27 -22.32
N LEU A 323 -9.49 1.54 -21.77
CA LEU A 323 -8.50 0.79 -22.53
C LEU A 323 -7.73 -0.24 -21.65
N SER A 324 -8.42 -1.31 -21.22
CA SER A 324 -7.85 -2.39 -20.40
C SER A 324 -6.79 -3.18 -21.16
N LEU A 325 -5.58 -3.22 -20.61
CA LEU A 325 -4.47 -4.07 -21.01
C LEU A 325 -4.83 -5.55 -20.88
N VAL A 326 -5.52 -5.94 -19.80
CA VAL A 326 -5.91 -7.35 -19.59
C VAL A 326 -6.86 -7.79 -20.70
N ALA A 327 -7.85 -6.98 -21.04
CA ALA A 327 -8.78 -7.27 -22.14
C ALA A 327 -8.04 -7.38 -23.48
N GLN A 328 -7.10 -6.48 -23.77
CA GLN A 328 -6.27 -6.56 -24.98
C GLN A 328 -5.45 -7.86 -25.07
N GLN A 329 -4.98 -8.39 -23.93
CA GLN A 329 -4.23 -9.64 -23.86
C GLN A 329 -5.11 -10.90 -23.90
N SER A 330 -6.43 -10.76 -23.78
CA SER A 330 -7.37 -11.89 -23.76
C SER A 330 -7.65 -12.51 -25.14
N GLY A 331 -7.30 -11.80 -26.23
CA GLY A 331 -7.47 -12.28 -27.60
C GLY A 331 -6.42 -13.31 -28.04
N ARG A 332 -6.73 -14.12 -29.05
CA ARG A 332 -5.73 -15.02 -29.69
C ARG A 332 -4.63 -14.20 -30.37
N PRO A 333 -3.38 -14.71 -30.45
CA PRO A 333 -2.30 -14.06 -31.19
C PRO A 333 -2.75 -13.70 -32.61
N GLN A 334 -2.66 -12.42 -32.96
CA GLN A 334 -3.16 -11.89 -34.22
C GLN A 334 -2.35 -12.48 -35.39
N ILE A 335 -3.00 -13.26 -36.26
CA ILE A 335 -2.40 -13.67 -37.53
C ILE A 335 -2.44 -12.45 -38.46
N PRO A 336 -1.29 -11.99 -38.99
CA PRO A 336 -1.27 -10.83 -39.87
C PRO A 336 -2.25 -11.00 -41.04
N GLY A 337 -3.16 -10.04 -41.23
CA GLY A 337 -4.11 -10.02 -42.34
C GLY A 337 -5.53 -10.51 -42.03
N MET A 338 -5.84 -11.00 -40.82
CA MET A 338 -7.22 -11.26 -40.40
C MET A 338 -7.72 -10.26 -39.34
N PRO A 339 -9.00 -9.86 -39.38
CA PRO A 339 -9.61 -9.09 -38.31
C PRO A 339 -9.57 -9.91 -37.00
N PRO A 340 -9.30 -9.27 -35.84
CA PRO A 340 -9.31 -9.96 -34.56
C PRO A 340 -10.68 -10.62 -34.35
N GLN A 341 -10.70 -11.96 -34.24
CA GLN A 341 -11.88 -12.74 -33.87
C GLN A 341 -11.73 -13.25 -32.44
N GLY A 342 -12.69 -12.87 -31.59
CA GLY A 342 -12.74 -13.24 -30.18
C GLY A 342 -11.90 -12.34 -29.27
N GLY A 343 -12.17 -12.40 -27.96
CA GLY A 343 -11.54 -11.58 -26.92
C GLY A 343 -12.53 -10.64 -26.25
N THR A 344 -12.17 -10.17 -25.05
CA THR A 344 -12.95 -9.19 -24.29
C THR A 344 -12.74 -7.80 -24.90
N PRO A 345 -13.79 -6.99 -25.13
CA PRO A 345 -13.60 -5.61 -25.59
C PRO A 345 -12.68 -4.83 -24.66
N PRO A 346 -11.77 -4.00 -25.19
CA PRO A 346 -10.78 -3.30 -24.37
C PRO A 346 -11.37 -2.13 -23.58
N SER A 347 -12.51 -1.59 -23.99
CA SER A 347 -13.23 -0.55 -23.23
C SER A 347 -14.46 -1.12 -22.52
N SER A 348 -14.82 -0.53 -21.39
CA SER A 348 -16.05 -0.79 -20.66
C SER A 348 -16.62 0.51 -20.08
N SER A 349 -17.94 0.57 -19.92
CA SER A 349 -18.67 1.70 -19.35
C SER A 349 -20.05 1.23 -18.82
N LEU A 350 -20.84 2.14 -18.25
CA LEU A 350 -22.24 1.92 -17.87
C LEU A 350 -23.12 2.97 -18.57
N PRO A 351 -23.49 2.78 -19.85
CA PRO A 351 -24.02 3.85 -20.69
C PRO A 351 -25.31 4.50 -20.18
N LYS A 352 -26.29 3.71 -19.72
CA LYS A 352 -27.59 4.23 -19.25
C LYS A 352 -27.44 4.90 -17.90
N LEU A 353 -26.73 4.28 -16.95
CA LEU A 353 -26.46 4.84 -15.62
C LEU A 353 -25.65 6.13 -15.73
N PHE A 354 -24.59 6.13 -16.53
CA PHE A 354 -23.73 7.32 -16.70
C PHE A 354 -24.52 8.48 -17.31
N LYS A 355 -25.30 8.21 -18.37
CA LYS A 355 -26.16 9.23 -18.98
C LYS A 355 -27.20 9.76 -17.99
N LYS A 356 -27.86 8.89 -17.21
CA LYS A 356 -28.87 9.26 -16.21
C LYS A 356 -28.30 10.17 -15.12
N HIS A 357 -27.09 9.89 -14.66
CA HIS A 357 -26.45 10.59 -13.55
C HIS A 357 -25.42 11.65 -14.00
N ASN A 358 -25.46 12.07 -15.27
CA ASN A 358 -24.57 13.10 -15.83
C ASN A 358 -23.08 12.81 -15.60
N ILE A 359 -22.69 11.54 -15.78
CA ILE A 359 -21.32 11.04 -15.62
C ILE A 359 -20.66 10.98 -17.00
N GLY A 360 -19.78 11.93 -17.27
CA GLY A 360 -18.95 11.94 -18.46
C GLY A 360 -17.77 10.98 -18.30
N PHE A 361 -17.57 10.12 -19.29
CA PHE A 361 -16.44 9.20 -19.38
C PHE A 361 -16.07 9.00 -20.85
N LYS A 362 -14.79 9.18 -21.19
CA LYS A 362 -14.33 9.10 -22.58
C LYS A 362 -13.78 7.71 -22.90
N GLU A 363 -14.59 6.88 -23.53
CA GLU A 363 -14.15 5.58 -24.01
C GLU A 363 -13.01 5.70 -25.04
N SER A 364 -12.07 4.75 -25.03
CA SER A 364 -10.89 4.72 -25.93
C SER A 364 -9.94 5.92 -25.81
N GLN A 365 -10.07 6.75 -24.76
CA GLN A 365 -9.16 7.84 -24.45
C GLN A 365 -8.65 7.72 -23.02
N VAL A 366 -7.33 7.64 -22.87
CA VAL A 366 -6.68 7.55 -21.56
C VAL A 366 -6.20 8.91 -21.11
N VAL A 367 -6.18 9.14 -19.80
CA VAL A 367 -5.62 10.34 -19.18
C VAL A 367 -4.14 10.13 -18.95
N ILE A 368 -3.33 11.04 -19.49
CA ILE A 368 -1.91 11.15 -19.18
C ILE A 368 -1.72 12.38 -18.30
N ASP A 369 -1.27 12.19 -17.07
CA ASP A 369 -1.04 13.28 -16.10
C ASP A 369 0.45 13.49 -15.87
N ARG A 370 0.98 14.67 -16.22
CA ARG A 370 2.42 14.94 -16.05
C ARG A 370 2.91 14.84 -14.62
N ILE A 371 2.07 15.17 -13.63
CA ILE A 371 2.51 15.17 -12.22
C ILE A 371 2.67 13.74 -11.71
N TYR A 372 1.78 12.84 -12.11
CA TYR A 372 1.74 11.46 -11.60
C TYR A 372 2.39 10.44 -12.54
N ALA A 373 2.59 10.79 -13.81
CA ALA A 373 3.25 9.94 -14.80
C ALA A 373 4.78 9.90 -14.60
N PRO A 374 5.41 8.71 -14.49
CA PRO A 374 6.86 8.60 -14.48
C PRO A 374 7.43 8.84 -15.89
N SER A 375 8.62 9.45 -15.96
CA SER A 375 9.25 9.88 -17.22
C SER A 375 9.53 8.74 -18.22
N ASN A 376 9.67 7.51 -17.75
CA ASN A 376 9.97 6.33 -18.57
C ASN A 376 8.72 5.60 -19.07
N ASN A 377 7.56 5.76 -18.40
CA ASN A 377 6.32 5.12 -18.80
C ASN A 377 5.11 5.97 -18.41
N PRO A 378 4.71 6.95 -19.24
CA PRO A 378 3.66 7.88 -18.88
C PRO A 378 2.25 7.30 -18.96
N ARG A 379 2.12 6.03 -19.37
CA ARG A 379 0.85 5.29 -19.35
C ARG A 379 0.44 4.87 -17.94
N ILE A 380 1.40 4.81 -17.00
CA ILE A 380 1.16 4.50 -15.60
C ILE A 380 1.04 5.82 -14.83
N LEU A 381 -0.02 5.96 -14.04
CA LEU A 381 -0.22 7.07 -13.12
C LEU A 381 0.13 6.59 -11.71
N LEU A 382 1.21 7.12 -11.13
CA LEU A 382 1.59 6.88 -9.74
C LEU A 382 0.98 7.97 -8.86
N LEU A 383 -0.23 7.69 -8.39
CA LEU A 383 -1.09 8.59 -7.62
C LEU A 383 -0.65 8.56 -6.16
N ASN A 384 -0.33 9.73 -5.58
CA ASN A 384 0.11 9.87 -4.19
C ASN A 384 -1.00 10.52 -3.34
N GLU A 385 -0.74 10.76 -2.06
CA GLU A 385 -1.70 11.42 -1.15
C GLU A 385 -2.22 12.80 -1.64
N GLU A 386 -1.49 13.51 -2.51
CA GLU A 386 -1.97 14.78 -3.08
C GLU A 386 -3.10 14.58 -4.09
N SER A 387 -3.13 13.43 -4.75
CA SER A 387 -4.23 13.03 -5.63
C SER A 387 -5.48 12.61 -4.84
N MET A 388 -5.34 12.26 -3.56
CA MET A 388 -6.41 11.77 -2.69
C MET A 388 -7.10 12.95 -2.01
N THR A 389 -8.15 13.46 -2.64
CA THR A 389 -8.75 14.75 -2.28
C THR A 389 -9.73 14.68 -1.11
N ALA A 390 -10.32 13.52 -0.84
CA ALA A 390 -11.26 13.29 0.26
C ALA A 390 -10.55 12.70 1.48
N LYS A 391 -9.63 13.44 2.11
CA LYS A 391 -8.76 12.93 3.19
C LYS A 391 -9.48 12.42 4.44
N ASP A 392 -10.71 12.87 4.66
CA ASP A 392 -11.60 12.45 5.73
C ASP A 392 -12.36 11.15 5.41
N ASP A 393 -12.29 10.67 4.18
CA ASP A 393 -12.96 9.43 3.78
C ASP A 393 -12.25 8.20 4.35
N ILE A 394 -13.01 7.37 5.06
CA ILE A 394 -12.53 6.17 5.73
C ILE A 394 -11.89 5.19 4.72
N SER A 395 -12.39 5.13 3.48
CA SER A 395 -11.81 4.27 2.44
C SER A 395 -10.35 4.61 2.13
N LEU A 396 -9.94 5.86 2.32
CA LEU A 396 -8.58 6.35 2.10
C LEU A 396 -7.68 6.24 3.35
N SER A 397 -8.19 5.67 4.44
CA SER A 397 -7.42 5.47 5.67
C SER A 397 -6.12 4.70 5.40
N GLU A 398 -5.00 5.32 5.79
CA GLU A 398 -3.63 4.80 5.65
C GLU A 398 -3.18 4.54 4.20
N ILE A 399 -3.96 4.98 3.20
CA ILE A 399 -3.62 4.85 1.77
C ILE A 399 -2.63 5.95 1.38
N LYS A 400 -1.52 5.55 0.76
CA LYS A 400 -0.41 6.47 0.45
C LYS A 400 -0.10 6.60 -1.03
N ASN A 401 -0.27 5.48 -1.73
CA ASN A 401 0.01 5.42 -3.16
C ASN A 401 -0.96 4.46 -3.86
N LEU A 402 -1.42 4.86 -5.04
CA LEU A 402 -2.16 4.03 -5.98
C LEU A 402 -1.41 4.05 -7.31
N ALA A 403 -1.54 3.00 -8.11
CA ALA A 403 -1.03 3.00 -9.47
C ALA A 403 -2.11 2.57 -10.45
N PHE A 404 -2.45 3.47 -11.37
CA PHE A 404 -3.43 3.19 -12.41
C PHE A 404 -2.70 3.07 -13.75
N LEU A 405 -3.13 2.15 -14.61
CA LEU A 405 -2.59 1.93 -15.95
C LEU A 405 -3.62 2.35 -16.97
N MET A 406 -3.26 3.25 -17.89
CA MET A 406 -4.10 3.62 -19.04
C MET A 406 -5.51 4.07 -18.62
N SER A 407 -5.62 4.68 -17.44
CA SER A 407 -6.88 5.07 -16.82
C SER A 407 -7.62 6.16 -17.58
N GLY A 408 -8.94 6.16 -17.46
CA GLY A 408 -9.81 7.25 -17.93
C GLY A 408 -9.92 8.37 -16.90
N GLY A 409 -11.07 9.05 -16.93
CA GLY A 409 -11.41 10.08 -15.96
C GLY A 409 -12.89 10.43 -16.06
N PHE A 410 -13.51 10.68 -14.91
CA PHE A 410 -14.90 11.10 -14.80
C PHE A 410 -15.00 12.61 -14.66
N THR A 411 -15.97 13.19 -15.34
CA THR A 411 -16.39 14.59 -15.17
C THR A 411 -17.90 14.71 -15.23
N GLY A 412 -18.44 15.86 -14.80
CA GLY A 412 -19.81 16.22 -15.19
C GLY A 412 -19.86 16.64 -16.65
N GLU A 413 -20.99 16.42 -17.33
CA GLU A 413 -21.19 16.90 -18.70
C GLU A 413 -21.99 18.21 -18.76
N ASN A 414 -21.84 18.93 -19.88
CA ASN A 414 -22.64 20.13 -20.20
C ASN A 414 -22.60 21.24 -19.13
N GLY A 415 -21.47 21.37 -18.43
CA GLY A 415 -21.28 22.36 -17.35
C GLY A 415 -22.07 22.07 -16.08
N LYS A 416 -22.69 20.88 -15.96
CA LYS A 416 -23.38 20.42 -14.76
C LYS A 416 -22.51 19.42 -14.01
N PRO A 417 -22.59 19.37 -12.66
CA PRO A 417 -21.84 18.38 -11.89
C PRO A 417 -22.34 16.96 -12.18
N MET A 418 -21.46 15.98 -11.96
CA MET A 418 -21.81 14.56 -11.87
C MET A 418 -22.79 14.33 -10.70
N GLY A 419 -23.71 13.38 -10.85
CA GLY A 419 -24.61 12.93 -9.79
C GLY A 419 -25.61 13.98 -9.31
N PRO A 420 -26.42 14.61 -10.19
CA PRO A 420 -27.40 15.60 -9.76
C PRO A 420 -28.39 14.98 -8.74
N GLY A 421 -28.52 15.62 -7.57
CA GLY A 421 -29.36 15.14 -6.47
C GLY A 421 -28.72 14.07 -5.57
N LEU A 422 -27.46 13.72 -5.82
CA LEU A 422 -26.67 12.78 -5.02
C LEU A 422 -25.52 13.51 -4.32
N GLU A 423 -25.07 12.96 -3.21
CA GLU A 423 -23.79 13.35 -2.61
C GLU A 423 -22.66 12.75 -3.46
N VAL A 424 -21.75 13.60 -3.94
CA VAL A 424 -20.62 13.16 -4.77
C VAL A 424 -19.31 13.48 -4.07
N ARG A 425 -18.63 12.45 -3.60
CA ARG A 425 -17.29 12.53 -3.03
C ARG A 425 -16.27 12.12 -4.09
N LYS A 426 -15.34 13.01 -4.41
CA LYS A 426 -14.24 12.73 -5.34
C LYS A 426 -13.05 12.25 -4.52
N LEU A 427 -12.82 10.94 -4.52
CA LEU A 427 -11.82 10.31 -3.67
C LEU A 427 -10.42 10.53 -4.23
N VAL A 428 -10.25 10.34 -5.54
CA VAL A 428 -8.96 10.49 -6.22
C VAL A 428 -9.12 11.32 -7.49
N GLU A 429 -8.33 12.38 -7.65
CA GLU A 429 -8.37 13.30 -8.77
C GLU A 429 -7.01 13.47 -9.47
N SER A 430 -7.08 13.85 -10.75
CA SER A 430 -5.92 14.29 -11.52
C SER A 430 -5.34 15.61 -10.99
N SER A 431 -4.12 15.90 -11.40
CA SER A 431 -3.58 17.26 -11.37
C SER A 431 -4.28 18.13 -12.43
N TYR A 432 -3.90 19.41 -12.51
CA TYR A 432 -4.34 20.28 -13.61
C TYR A 432 -3.50 20.12 -14.89
N LYS A 433 -2.49 19.26 -14.88
CA LYS A 433 -1.51 19.09 -15.97
C LYS A 433 -1.68 17.73 -16.65
N TYR A 434 -2.91 17.47 -17.10
CA TYR A 434 -3.27 16.26 -17.84
C TYR A 434 -3.71 16.54 -19.27
N THR A 435 -3.71 15.50 -20.08
CA THR A 435 -4.27 15.48 -21.43
C THR A 435 -4.83 14.10 -21.77
N PHE A 436 -5.77 14.05 -22.71
CA PHE A 436 -6.33 12.80 -23.22
C PHE A 436 -5.54 12.30 -24.42
N VAL A 437 -5.28 11.00 -24.44
CA VAL A 437 -4.53 10.33 -25.51
C VAL A 437 -5.34 9.15 -26.01
N THR A 438 -5.47 9.03 -27.32
CA THR A 438 -6.20 7.92 -27.96
C THR A 438 -5.35 6.67 -28.04
N ASP A 439 -5.99 5.51 -28.14
CA ASP A 439 -5.31 4.23 -28.38
C ASP A 439 -4.38 4.27 -29.62
N GLN A 440 -4.84 4.90 -30.71
CA GLN A 440 -4.04 5.09 -31.93
C GLN A 440 -2.72 5.82 -31.67
N THR A 441 -2.75 6.85 -30.81
CA THR A 441 -1.56 7.61 -30.43
C THR A 441 -0.61 6.73 -29.61
N LEU A 442 -1.14 5.95 -28.65
CA LEU A 442 -0.36 5.08 -27.78
C LEU A 442 0.37 3.98 -28.54
N ASN A 443 -0.26 3.43 -29.58
CA ASN A 443 0.30 2.34 -30.38
C ASN A 443 1.11 2.81 -31.60
N SER A 444 1.29 4.12 -31.78
CA SER A 444 2.08 4.66 -32.88
C SER A 444 3.59 4.37 -32.68
N PRO A 445 4.37 4.16 -33.77
CA PRO A 445 5.83 4.01 -33.67
C PRO A 445 6.54 5.22 -33.04
N ASP A 446 5.89 6.38 -33.06
CA ASP A 446 6.38 7.65 -32.51
C ASP A 446 5.76 7.99 -31.14
N ALA A 447 5.04 7.04 -30.51
CA ALA A 447 4.30 7.26 -29.27
C ALA A 447 5.16 7.87 -28.16
N ALA A 448 6.42 7.45 -28.04
CA ALA A 448 7.35 8.01 -27.05
C ALA A 448 7.59 9.51 -27.24
N ASN A 449 7.68 10.00 -28.48
CA ASN A 449 7.83 11.42 -28.74
C ASN A 449 6.51 12.15 -28.54
N GLN A 450 5.39 11.58 -29.02
CA GLN A 450 4.06 12.18 -28.86
C GLN A 450 3.64 12.31 -27.38
N LEU A 451 3.95 11.31 -26.56
CA LEU A 451 3.73 11.35 -25.11
C LEU A 451 4.66 12.37 -24.43
N ARG A 452 5.92 12.50 -24.87
CA ARG A 452 6.81 13.58 -24.41
C ARG A 452 6.24 14.97 -24.72
N PHE A 453 5.67 15.18 -25.91
CA PHE A 453 5.01 16.44 -26.26
C PHE A 453 3.72 16.69 -25.46
N ALA A 454 2.90 15.65 -25.29
CA ALA A 454 1.67 15.67 -24.49
C ALA A 454 1.93 16.13 -23.05
N LEU A 455 3.00 15.63 -22.43
CA LEU A 455 3.45 16.02 -21.09
C LEU A 455 4.04 17.44 -21.07
N GLY A 456 4.64 17.92 -22.15
CA GLY A 456 5.39 19.19 -22.19
C GLY A 456 4.52 20.44 -22.08
N SER A 457 3.39 20.50 -22.79
CA SER A 457 2.69 21.77 -23.05
C SER A 457 1.16 21.70 -23.17
N ARG A 458 0.56 20.51 -23.20
CA ARG A 458 -0.88 20.37 -23.46
C ARG A 458 -1.67 20.28 -22.15
N ARG A 459 -2.58 21.24 -21.94
CA ARG A 459 -3.57 21.24 -20.86
C ARG A 459 -4.95 21.29 -21.52
N GLU A 460 -5.76 20.26 -21.29
CA GLU A 460 -7.08 20.14 -21.92
C GLU A 460 -8.16 21.00 -21.25
N GLY A 461 -7.96 21.47 -20.00
CA GLY A 461 -8.95 22.32 -19.34
C GLY A 461 -8.58 22.84 -17.96
N ASN A 462 -9.53 23.58 -17.37
CA ASN A 462 -9.42 24.14 -16.02
C ASN A 462 -10.05 23.26 -14.93
N GLU A 463 -10.62 22.12 -15.30
CA GLU A 463 -11.22 21.15 -14.38
C GLU A 463 -10.32 19.93 -14.26
N LYS A 464 -10.27 19.33 -13.07
CA LYS A 464 -9.60 18.05 -12.84
C LYS A 464 -10.48 16.90 -13.30
N GLN A 465 -9.86 15.80 -13.69
CA GLN A 465 -10.53 14.53 -13.90
C GLN A 465 -10.64 13.79 -12.57
N THR A 466 -11.77 13.14 -12.32
CA THR A 466 -11.93 12.27 -11.16
C THR A 466 -11.60 10.84 -11.57
N TYR A 467 -10.59 10.23 -10.94
CA TYR A 467 -10.24 8.82 -11.18
C TYR A 467 -11.09 7.87 -10.34
N VAL A 468 -11.41 8.29 -9.11
CA VAL A 468 -12.26 7.53 -8.19
C VAL A 468 -13.30 8.44 -7.56
N ALA A 469 -14.57 8.06 -7.67
CA ALA A 469 -15.69 8.80 -7.11
C ALA A 469 -16.61 7.88 -6.29
N LEU A 470 -17.25 8.44 -5.27
CA LEU A 470 -18.37 7.84 -4.56
C LEU A 470 -19.59 8.73 -4.76
N LEU A 471 -20.66 8.17 -5.32
CA LEU A 471 -21.97 8.79 -5.39
C LEU A 471 -22.89 8.08 -4.39
N SER A 472 -23.51 8.83 -3.47
CA SER A 472 -24.40 8.28 -2.45
C SER A 472 -25.71 9.06 -2.37
N GLY A 473 -26.79 8.38 -2.02
CA GLY A 473 -28.08 9.01 -1.76
C GLY A 473 -29.24 8.20 -2.32
N THR A 474 -30.38 8.87 -2.53
CA THR A 474 -31.56 8.24 -3.13
C THR A 474 -31.50 8.37 -4.64
N PHE A 475 -31.23 7.26 -5.32
CA PHE A 475 -31.13 7.23 -6.78
C PHE A 475 -32.51 7.28 -7.46
N THR A 476 -32.55 7.70 -8.72
CA THR A 476 -33.71 7.54 -9.60
C THR A 476 -33.30 6.70 -10.80
N THR A 477 -34.21 5.86 -11.30
CA THR A 477 -33.87 4.86 -12.30
C THR A 477 -33.31 5.47 -13.59
N ALA A 478 -32.32 4.78 -14.18
CA ALA A 478 -31.84 4.99 -15.54
C ALA A 478 -32.76 4.36 -16.61
N PHE A 479 -33.75 3.57 -16.19
CA PHE A 479 -34.65 2.78 -17.05
C PHE A 479 -36.12 3.16 -16.78
N PRO A 480 -36.55 4.37 -17.17
CA PRO A 480 -37.93 4.83 -16.92
C PRO A 480 -38.99 3.99 -17.65
N GLU A 481 -38.58 3.20 -18.65
CA GLU A 481 -39.44 2.32 -19.43
C GLU A 481 -39.57 0.90 -18.83
N GLY A 482 -38.95 0.63 -17.68
CA GLY A 482 -38.97 -0.69 -17.03
C GLY A 482 -37.89 -1.64 -17.54
N ASP A 483 -38.07 -2.94 -17.24
CA ASP A 483 -37.13 -4.00 -17.62
C ASP A 483 -36.99 -4.10 -19.14
N PRO A 484 -35.78 -3.92 -19.70
CA PRO A 484 -35.55 -4.04 -21.15
C PRO A 484 -35.93 -5.41 -21.74
N SER A 485 -35.90 -6.48 -20.95
CA SER A 485 -36.19 -7.84 -21.43
C SER A 485 -37.66 -8.15 -21.61
N ALA A 486 -38.54 -7.42 -20.94
CA ALA A 486 -39.99 -7.51 -21.14
C ALA A 486 -40.41 -7.09 -22.56
N LYS A 487 -39.56 -6.36 -23.30
CA LYS A 487 -39.82 -5.92 -24.68
C LYS A 487 -39.36 -6.90 -25.76
N GLU A 488 -38.48 -7.85 -25.43
CA GLU A 488 -37.95 -8.82 -26.41
C GLU A 488 -38.80 -10.10 -26.49
N GLY A 489 -39.80 -10.27 -25.61
CA GLY A 489 -40.71 -11.41 -25.59
C GLY A 489 -42.04 -11.23 -26.31
N SER A 490 -42.34 -10.07 -26.89
CA SER A 490 -43.60 -9.85 -27.63
C SER A 490 -43.43 -10.16 -29.12
N ASP A 491 -43.13 -11.41 -29.47
CA ASP A 491 -43.42 -11.89 -30.83
C ASP A 491 -44.93 -12.18 -30.92
N GLU A 492 -45.59 -11.70 -31.99
CA GLU A 492 -47.05 -11.72 -32.21
C GLU A 492 -47.68 -13.14 -32.37
N ASN A 493 -47.09 -14.20 -31.81
CA ASN A 493 -47.54 -15.59 -31.98
C ASN A 493 -47.47 -16.44 -30.69
N GLU A 494 -47.63 -15.88 -29.49
CA GLU A 494 -47.91 -16.70 -28.30
C GLU A 494 -49.42 -16.88 -28.12
N THR A 495 -49.86 -18.15 -28.12
CA THR A 495 -51.25 -18.55 -27.85
C THR A 495 -51.60 -18.43 -26.38
N GLU A 496 -52.86 -18.14 -26.05
CA GLU A 496 -53.44 -17.95 -24.70
C GLU A 496 -53.19 -19.08 -23.66
N GLU A 497 -52.53 -20.18 -24.05
CA GLU A 497 -52.12 -21.27 -23.14
C GLU A 497 -50.74 -21.06 -22.51
N ASP A 498 -49.83 -20.26 -23.12
CA ASP A 498 -48.49 -19.97 -22.56
C ASP A 498 -48.50 -18.85 -21.50
N GLU A 499 -49.57 -18.03 -21.45
CA GLU A 499 -49.74 -16.99 -20.43
C GLU A 499 -50.00 -17.55 -19.02
N LYS A 500 -50.34 -18.85 -18.87
CA LYS A 500 -50.72 -19.43 -17.57
C LYS A 500 -49.58 -20.06 -16.78
N GLU A 501 -48.39 -20.24 -17.36
CA GLU A 501 -47.22 -20.78 -16.63
C GLU A 501 -46.21 -19.72 -16.14
N LYS A 502 -46.30 -18.45 -16.58
CA LYS A 502 -45.52 -17.33 -16.03
C LYS A 502 -46.24 -16.67 -14.85
N THR A 503 -46.47 -17.42 -13.77
CA THR A 503 -46.87 -16.83 -12.47
C THR A 503 -45.72 -16.90 -11.46
N THR A 504 -44.54 -16.45 -11.87
CA THR A 504 -43.52 -15.98 -10.92
C THR A 504 -43.74 -14.50 -10.72
N VAL A 505 -43.81 -14.07 -9.45
CA VAL A 505 -44.03 -12.68 -9.05
C VAL A 505 -42.87 -11.82 -9.59
N GLU A 506 -43.05 -11.19 -10.76
CA GLU A 506 -42.12 -10.20 -11.26
C GLU A 506 -42.02 -9.07 -10.23
N ALA A 507 -40.83 -8.87 -9.67
CA ALA A 507 -40.62 -7.78 -8.73
C ALA A 507 -40.82 -6.45 -9.45
N GLU A 508 -41.76 -5.64 -8.97
CA GLU A 508 -42.10 -4.35 -9.58
C GLU A 508 -40.85 -3.47 -9.75
N ALA A 509 -40.61 -3.00 -10.99
CA ALA A 509 -39.44 -2.20 -11.33
C ALA A 509 -39.49 -0.86 -10.57
N LEU A 510 -38.44 -0.58 -9.80
CA LEU A 510 -38.36 0.65 -9.01
C LEU A 510 -38.04 1.84 -9.90
N THR A 511 -38.79 2.92 -9.75
CA THR A 511 -38.53 4.21 -10.44
C THR A 511 -37.68 5.17 -9.60
N THR A 512 -37.77 5.04 -8.27
CA THR A 512 -37.02 5.81 -7.28
C THR A 512 -36.52 4.87 -6.19
N GLY A 513 -35.35 5.18 -5.62
CA GLY A 513 -34.74 4.38 -4.58
C GLY A 513 -35.59 4.35 -3.31
N ILE A 514 -35.70 3.16 -2.72
CA ILE A 514 -36.42 2.93 -1.45
C ILE A 514 -35.50 3.08 -0.23
N LYS A 515 -34.18 3.05 -0.45
CA LYS A 515 -33.10 3.26 0.53
C LYS A 515 -31.96 4.02 -0.14
N ALA A 516 -31.05 4.58 0.67
CA ALA A 516 -29.84 5.19 0.14
C ALA A 516 -28.92 4.10 -0.46
N GLY A 517 -28.59 4.25 -1.75
CA GLY A 517 -27.64 3.40 -2.45
C GLY A 517 -26.28 4.05 -2.56
N ASN A 518 -25.26 3.27 -2.94
CA ASN A 518 -23.90 3.77 -3.15
C ASN A 518 -23.35 3.27 -4.48
N LEU A 519 -22.69 4.16 -5.21
CA LEU A 519 -21.99 3.85 -6.45
C LEU A 519 -20.55 4.38 -6.36
N TYR A 520 -19.60 3.47 -6.15
CA TYR A 520 -18.18 3.74 -6.32
C TYR A 520 -17.82 3.55 -7.79
N LEU A 521 -17.10 4.51 -8.35
CA LEU A 521 -16.61 4.49 -9.73
C LEU A 521 -15.09 4.55 -9.74
N PHE A 522 -14.47 3.61 -10.44
CA PHE A 522 -13.04 3.59 -10.75
C PHE A 522 -12.88 3.69 -12.27
N SER A 523 -12.00 4.57 -12.73
CA SER A 523 -11.71 4.78 -14.16
C SER A 523 -10.62 3.86 -14.72
N ASP A 524 -10.27 2.80 -13.99
CA ASP A 524 -9.31 1.77 -14.34
C ASP A 524 -9.80 0.44 -13.76
N SER A 525 -9.75 -0.63 -14.55
CA SER A 525 -10.08 -1.99 -14.12
C SER A 525 -8.85 -2.87 -13.88
N ASP A 526 -7.71 -2.50 -14.46
CA ASP A 526 -6.44 -3.23 -14.39
C ASP A 526 -5.62 -2.88 -13.14
N PHE A 527 -5.99 -1.85 -12.37
CA PHE A 527 -5.26 -1.47 -11.16
C PHE A 527 -5.15 -2.60 -10.11
N LEU A 528 -6.05 -3.61 -10.15
CA LEU A 528 -6.00 -4.80 -9.29
C LEU A 528 -5.28 -5.99 -9.92
N TYR A 529 -4.85 -5.88 -11.18
CA TYR A 529 -4.05 -6.88 -11.84
C TYR A 529 -2.71 -7.04 -11.11
N ASP A 530 -2.18 -8.27 -11.06
CA ASP A 530 -0.99 -8.62 -10.27
C ASP A 530 0.16 -7.63 -10.49
N GLY A 531 0.53 -7.33 -11.74
CA GLY A 531 1.63 -6.41 -12.05
C GLY A 531 1.46 -4.97 -11.53
N MET A 532 0.26 -4.57 -11.11
CA MET A 532 -0.06 -3.25 -10.55
C MET A 532 -0.27 -3.28 -9.03
N ALA A 533 -0.87 -4.34 -8.51
CA ALA A 533 -1.24 -4.44 -7.09
C ALA A 533 -0.28 -5.31 -6.26
N TYR A 534 0.27 -6.40 -6.81
CA TYR A 534 0.95 -7.45 -6.04
C TYR A 534 2.13 -8.10 -6.76
N ASN A 535 3.21 -8.34 -6.02
CA ASN A 535 4.31 -9.20 -6.43
C ASN A 535 4.17 -10.55 -5.74
N ALA A 536 4.24 -11.63 -6.50
CA ALA A 536 4.36 -12.97 -5.94
C ALA A 536 5.79 -13.47 -6.08
N ARG A 537 6.42 -13.79 -4.95
CA ARG A 537 7.74 -14.44 -4.92
C ARG A 537 7.59 -15.82 -4.32
N ARG A 538 8.10 -16.83 -5.01
CA ARG A 538 8.18 -18.18 -4.44
C ARG A 538 9.38 -18.22 -3.49
N MET A 539 9.12 -18.49 -2.22
CA MET A 539 10.14 -18.70 -1.20
C MET A 539 9.96 -20.11 -0.66
N PHE A 540 10.96 -20.97 -0.90
CA PHE A 540 10.86 -22.41 -0.65
C PHE A 540 9.62 -23.02 -1.35
N ASN A 541 8.72 -23.66 -0.59
CA ASN A 541 7.49 -24.26 -1.09
C ASN A 541 6.27 -23.33 -1.01
N THR A 542 6.42 -22.09 -0.54
CA THR A 542 5.29 -21.16 -0.33
C THR A 542 5.39 -19.95 -1.24
N GLN A 543 4.24 -19.50 -1.75
CA GLN A 543 4.14 -18.26 -2.50
C GLN A 543 3.91 -17.11 -1.51
N VAL A 544 4.87 -16.19 -1.45
CA VAL A 544 4.79 -14.97 -0.65
C VAL A 544 4.24 -13.86 -1.54
N VAL A 545 3.13 -13.27 -1.11
CA VAL A 545 2.47 -12.15 -1.80
C VAL A 545 2.88 -10.85 -1.09
N GLU A 546 3.54 -9.97 -1.81
CA GLU A 546 3.93 -8.64 -1.33
C GLU A 546 3.17 -7.59 -2.16
N PRO A 547 2.44 -6.63 -1.55
CA PRO A 547 1.83 -5.56 -2.32
C PRO A 547 2.90 -4.73 -3.04
N ILE A 548 2.58 -4.22 -4.23
CA ILE A 548 3.41 -3.25 -5.01
C ILE A 548 2.85 -1.82 -4.89
N THR A 549 1.56 -1.71 -4.58
CA THR A 549 0.87 -0.44 -4.30
C THR A 549 -0.20 -0.64 -3.23
N ASN A 550 -0.85 0.44 -2.77
CA ASN A 550 -2.03 0.32 -1.91
C ASN A 550 -3.33 0.03 -2.69
N ASN A 551 -3.28 -0.30 -3.99
CA ASN A 551 -4.47 -0.58 -4.81
C ASN A 551 -5.38 -1.64 -4.18
N GLY A 552 -4.79 -2.77 -3.77
CA GLY A 552 -5.51 -3.84 -3.10
C GLY A 552 -6.11 -3.41 -1.78
N ALA A 553 -5.30 -2.75 -0.93
CA ALA A 553 -5.75 -2.25 0.37
C ALA A 553 -6.90 -1.23 0.24
N PHE A 554 -6.85 -0.36 -0.77
CA PHE A 554 -7.89 0.62 -1.04
C PHE A 554 -9.22 -0.06 -1.41
N MET A 555 -9.18 -1.02 -2.34
CA MET A 555 -10.37 -1.80 -2.69
C MET A 555 -10.94 -2.55 -1.48
N PHE A 556 -10.06 -3.13 -0.66
CA PHE A 556 -10.47 -3.82 0.56
C PHE A 556 -11.09 -2.89 1.61
N ASN A 557 -10.57 -1.67 1.79
CA ASN A 557 -11.17 -0.67 2.68
C ASN A 557 -12.60 -0.32 2.22
N ILE A 558 -12.83 -0.17 0.91
CA ILE A 558 -14.16 0.10 0.34
C ILE A 558 -15.09 -1.10 0.55
N LEU A 559 -14.60 -2.32 0.31
CA LEU A 559 -15.39 -3.54 0.54
C LEU A 559 -15.77 -3.69 2.01
N ASP A 560 -14.83 -3.48 2.93
CA ASP A 560 -15.05 -3.52 4.38
C ASP A 560 -16.14 -2.52 4.79
N GLN A 561 -16.04 -1.28 4.30
CA GLN A 561 -17.04 -0.23 4.54
C GLN A 561 -18.40 -0.62 3.96
N ALA A 562 -18.45 -1.17 2.75
CA ALA A 562 -19.68 -1.56 2.07
C ALA A 562 -20.41 -2.73 2.77
N VAL A 563 -19.67 -3.65 3.40
CA VAL A 563 -20.26 -4.77 4.16
C VAL A 563 -20.57 -4.42 5.62
N GLY A 564 -20.25 -3.18 6.05
CA GLY A 564 -20.47 -2.72 7.43
C GLY A 564 -19.41 -3.19 8.43
N SER A 565 -18.22 -3.56 7.96
CA SER A 565 -17.08 -3.97 8.77
C SER A 565 -16.08 -2.80 8.91
N GLU A 566 -16.45 -1.76 9.66
CA GLU A 566 -15.63 -0.54 9.79
C GLU A 566 -14.24 -0.79 10.40
N HIS A 567 -14.07 -1.87 11.16
CA HIS A 567 -12.90 -2.05 12.03
C HIS A 567 -11.64 -2.64 11.36
N LEU A 568 -11.75 -3.20 10.13
CA LEU A 568 -10.60 -3.70 9.37
C LEU A 568 -9.95 -2.64 8.47
N VAL A 569 -10.58 -1.46 8.39
CA VAL A 569 -10.15 -0.36 7.53
C VAL A 569 -8.85 0.25 8.05
N GLY A 570 -7.87 0.44 7.15
CA GLY A 570 -6.57 1.08 7.45
C GLY A 570 -5.45 0.10 7.85
N ALA A 571 -5.75 -1.01 8.54
CA ALA A 571 -4.73 -2.00 8.91
C ALA A 571 -4.03 -2.58 7.66
N ARG A 572 -4.78 -2.79 6.56
CA ARG A 572 -4.28 -3.29 5.25
C ARG A 572 -3.31 -2.34 4.55
N ALA A 573 -3.46 -1.05 4.76
CA ALA A 573 -2.81 -0.02 3.94
C ALA A 573 -1.47 0.47 4.52
N ARG A 574 -1.19 0.20 5.80
CA ARG A 574 0.07 0.56 6.50
C ARG A 574 1.33 -0.13 5.97
N ALA A 575 1.20 -1.13 5.09
CA ALA A 575 2.35 -1.71 4.40
C ALA A 575 3.06 -0.62 3.59
N GLU A 576 4.32 -0.32 3.91
CA GLU A 576 5.11 0.68 3.18
C GLU A 576 5.46 0.14 1.81
N VAL A 577 4.70 0.53 0.78
CA VAL A 577 4.95 -0.02 -0.56
C VAL A 577 5.75 0.90 -1.46
N TYR A 578 5.60 2.22 -1.33
CA TYR A 578 6.45 3.17 -2.06
C TYR A 578 6.29 4.60 -1.53
N ARG A 579 7.27 5.10 -0.78
CA ARG A 579 7.35 6.53 -0.44
C ARG A 579 8.46 7.19 -1.25
N PRO A 580 8.14 7.90 -2.34
CA PRO A 580 9.14 8.70 -3.02
C PRO A 580 9.55 9.86 -2.10
N PHE A 581 10.84 10.16 -2.04
CA PHE A 581 11.34 11.37 -1.39
C PHE A 581 10.87 12.59 -2.19
N THR A 582 9.66 13.10 -1.92
CA THR A 582 9.05 14.20 -2.68
C THR A 582 9.90 15.47 -2.64
N VAL A 583 10.40 15.82 -1.45
CA VAL A 583 11.36 16.94 -1.28
C VAL A 583 12.62 16.73 -2.12
N LEU A 584 13.16 15.51 -2.17
CA LEU A 584 14.32 15.20 -3.01
C LEU A 584 13.96 15.31 -4.50
N LYS A 585 12.80 14.79 -4.91
CA LYS A 585 12.31 14.88 -6.30
C LYS A 585 12.11 16.32 -6.75
N GLU A 586 11.56 17.18 -5.90
CA GLU A 586 11.41 18.61 -6.20
C GLU A 586 12.77 19.29 -6.35
N LEU A 587 13.72 19.00 -5.46
CA LEU A 587 15.08 19.54 -5.52
C LEU A 587 15.84 19.03 -6.76
N GLU A 588 15.65 17.76 -7.13
CA GLU A 588 16.17 17.16 -8.36
C GLU A 588 15.54 17.83 -9.60
N ALA A 589 14.22 18.05 -9.61
CA ALA A 589 13.51 18.70 -10.71
C ALA A 589 13.92 20.17 -10.89
N GLU A 590 14.15 20.92 -9.79
CA GLU A 590 14.66 22.28 -9.87
C GLU A 590 16.11 22.31 -10.42
N SER A 591 16.96 21.39 -9.95
CA SER A 591 18.33 21.24 -10.42
C SER A 591 18.39 20.83 -11.89
N GLU A 592 17.49 19.94 -12.32
CA GLU A 592 17.33 19.51 -13.71
C GLU A 592 16.87 20.68 -14.59
N ARG A 593 15.90 21.48 -14.15
CA ARG A 593 15.44 22.67 -14.88
C ARG A 593 16.58 23.65 -15.14
N LYS A 594 17.36 24.00 -14.10
CA LYS A 594 18.51 24.89 -14.23
C LYS A 594 19.58 24.32 -15.16
N SER A 595 19.84 23.01 -15.07
CA SER A 595 20.84 22.36 -15.92
C SER A 595 20.38 22.29 -17.38
N LYS A 596 19.09 22.01 -17.61
CA LYS A 596 18.48 22.02 -18.93
C LYS A 596 18.56 23.41 -19.58
N GLU A 597 18.23 24.48 -18.86
CA GLU A 597 18.38 25.85 -19.36
C GLU A 597 19.82 26.17 -19.80
N ASN A 598 20.82 25.69 -19.06
CA ASN A 598 22.23 25.86 -19.42
C ASN A 598 22.64 25.02 -20.62
N LEU A 599 22.18 23.77 -20.69
CA LEU A 599 22.43 22.89 -21.83
C LEU A 599 21.78 23.43 -23.11
N ASP A 600 20.57 23.98 -23.02
CA ASP A 600 19.87 24.61 -24.14
C ASP A 600 20.63 25.86 -24.63
N LYS A 601 21.19 26.68 -23.72
CA LYS A 601 22.07 27.81 -24.08
C LYS A 601 23.34 27.35 -24.80
N LEU A 602 23.97 26.27 -24.34
CA LEU A 602 25.16 25.69 -24.97
C LEU A 602 24.82 25.11 -26.35
N GLN A 603 23.66 24.47 -26.49
CA GLN A 603 23.17 23.97 -27.76
C GLN A 603 22.87 25.09 -28.75
N ALA A 604 22.19 26.16 -28.33
CA ALA A 604 21.96 27.34 -29.16
C ALA A 604 23.27 28.00 -29.61
N LYS A 605 24.29 28.02 -28.73
CA LYS A 605 25.64 28.49 -29.08
C LYS A 605 26.32 27.59 -30.11
N GLU A 606 26.18 26.27 -29.99
CA GLU A 606 26.69 25.30 -30.97
C GLU A 606 26.05 25.50 -32.34
N GLU A 607 24.71 25.62 -32.38
CA GLU A 607 23.97 25.87 -33.62
C GLU A 607 24.37 27.20 -34.29
N ARG A 608 24.64 28.24 -33.51
CA ARG A 608 25.11 29.53 -34.03
C ARG A 608 26.51 29.41 -34.65
N ILE A 609 27.43 28.75 -33.96
CA ILE A 609 28.80 28.53 -34.45
C ILE A 609 28.80 27.63 -35.69
N GLU A 610 27.93 26.63 -35.75
CA GLU A 610 27.75 25.78 -36.93
C GLU A 610 27.22 26.58 -38.12
N LYS A 611 26.22 27.46 -37.91
CA LYS A 611 25.70 28.35 -38.97
C LYS A 611 26.75 29.32 -39.47
N GLU A 612 27.49 29.97 -38.57
CA GLU A 612 28.60 30.88 -38.93
C GLU A 612 29.67 30.14 -39.74
N PHE A 613 30.03 28.90 -39.34
CA PHE A 613 30.98 28.07 -40.08
C PHE A 613 30.46 27.63 -41.45
N GLN A 614 29.18 27.26 -41.56
CA GLN A 614 28.54 26.91 -42.84
C GLN A 614 28.47 28.11 -43.78
N GLN A 615 28.18 29.31 -43.26
CA GLN A 615 28.21 30.55 -44.03
C GLN A 615 29.61 30.84 -44.57
N ILE A 616 30.64 30.76 -43.72
CA ILE A 616 32.04 30.91 -44.13
C ILE A 616 32.41 29.87 -45.20
N ARG A 617 32.03 28.61 -45.04
CA ARG A 617 32.27 27.56 -46.04
C ARG A 617 31.55 27.83 -47.37
N SER A 618 30.32 28.35 -47.33
CA SER A 618 29.53 28.65 -48.52
C SER A 618 30.07 29.85 -49.30
N GLN A 619 30.41 30.96 -48.62
CA GLN A 619 31.03 32.15 -49.22
C GLN A 619 32.36 31.82 -49.91
N MET A 620 33.05 30.80 -49.41
CA MET A 620 34.34 30.35 -49.90
C MET A 620 34.23 29.29 -51.02
N SER A 621 33.07 28.65 -51.21
CA SER A 621 32.82 27.74 -52.35
C SER A 621 32.51 28.47 -53.66
N SER A 622 32.09 29.74 -53.58
CA SER A 622 31.92 30.65 -54.70
C SER A 622 33.21 31.35 -55.15
N ALA A 623 34.26 31.35 -54.31
CA ALA A 623 35.57 31.88 -54.64
C ALA A 623 36.44 30.72 -55.16
N GLN A 624 36.63 30.65 -56.47
CA GLN A 624 37.32 29.56 -57.15
C GLN A 624 38.85 29.70 -57.00
N GLU A 625 39.37 29.61 -55.77
CA GLU A 625 40.79 29.49 -55.48
C GLU A 625 41.01 28.59 -54.27
N ALA A 626 41.19 27.31 -54.56
CA ALA A 626 41.65 26.31 -53.62
C ALA A 626 43.16 26.42 -53.44
N GLN A 627 43.60 27.13 -52.40
CA GLN A 627 44.81 26.79 -51.65
C GLN A 627 44.72 27.41 -50.26
N MET A 628 44.80 26.54 -49.25
CA MET A 628 44.85 26.78 -47.81
C MET A 628 45.45 28.14 -47.41
N SER A 629 44.63 29.20 -47.34
CA SER A 629 45.08 30.47 -46.78
C SER A 629 45.31 30.28 -45.27
N PRO A 630 46.34 30.90 -44.68
CA PRO A 630 46.56 30.88 -43.23
C PRO A 630 45.33 31.34 -42.43
N GLU A 631 44.51 32.21 -43.01
CA GLU A 631 43.26 32.70 -42.42
C GLU A 631 42.18 31.61 -42.34
N LEU A 632 42.12 30.71 -43.33
CA LEU A 632 41.20 29.55 -43.36
C LEU A 632 41.55 28.51 -42.30
N GLN A 633 42.85 28.23 -42.15
CA GLN A 633 43.34 27.33 -41.10
C GLN A 633 43.01 27.91 -39.73
N ALA A 634 43.27 29.21 -39.51
CA ALA A 634 42.94 29.89 -38.26
C ALA A 634 41.44 29.82 -37.91
N LYS A 635 40.54 30.08 -38.88
CA LYS A 635 39.08 30.01 -38.67
C LYS A 635 38.58 28.58 -38.43
N ARG A 636 39.17 27.57 -39.10
CA ARG A 636 38.86 26.15 -38.86
C ARG A 636 39.32 25.73 -37.47
N ASP A 637 40.52 26.12 -37.08
CA ASP A 637 41.10 25.80 -35.77
C ASP A 637 40.31 26.49 -34.65
N GLU A 638 39.83 27.72 -34.89
CA GLU A 638 38.91 28.43 -33.99
C GLU A 638 37.56 27.70 -33.84
N TYR A 639 36.96 27.24 -34.94
CA TYR A 639 35.73 26.43 -34.90
C TYR A 639 35.95 25.11 -34.13
N ILE A 640 37.04 24.38 -34.41
CA ILE A 640 37.37 23.13 -33.69
C ILE A 640 37.57 23.43 -32.21
N LYS A 641 38.28 24.50 -31.87
CA LYS A 641 38.50 24.94 -30.48
C LYS A 641 37.19 25.28 -29.78
N ASN A 642 36.29 26.03 -30.44
CA ASN A 642 34.99 26.39 -29.89
C ASN A 642 34.08 25.16 -29.70
N LYS A 643 34.10 24.21 -30.64
CA LYS A 643 33.34 22.96 -30.54
C LYS A 643 33.84 22.09 -29.39
N VAL A 644 35.16 21.94 -29.25
CA VAL A 644 35.79 21.23 -28.12
C VAL A 644 35.45 21.92 -26.80
N GLN A 645 35.47 23.26 -26.76
CA GLN A 645 35.10 24.02 -25.57
C GLN A 645 33.62 23.82 -25.19
N ILE A 646 32.69 23.85 -26.15
CA ILE A 646 31.27 23.58 -25.88
C ILE A 646 31.06 22.15 -25.37
N GLN A 647 31.75 21.15 -25.94
CA GLN A 647 31.69 19.78 -25.43
C GLN A 647 32.23 19.67 -24.00
N LYS A 648 33.29 20.42 -23.68
CA LYS A 648 33.83 20.52 -22.32
C LYS A 648 32.83 21.19 -21.38
N ASP A 649 32.25 22.32 -21.76
CA ASP A 649 31.25 23.06 -20.98
C ASP A 649 30.01 22.18 -20.71
N ARG A 650 29.54 21.40 -21.70
CA ARG A 650 28.45 20.43 -21.54
C ARG A 650 28.81 19.32 -20.55
N ARG A 651 30.04 18.81 -20.60
CA ARG A 651 30.53 17.79 -19.66
C ARG A 651 30.64 18.37 -18.24
N GLU A 652 31.12 19.59 -18.11
CA GLU A 652 31.23 20.30 -16.83
C GLU A 652 29.86 20.58 -16.22
N GLU A 653 28.89 21.05 -17.01
CA GLU A 653 27.51 21.28 -16.53
C GLU A 653 26.85 19.96 -16.06
N LYS A 654 27.01 18.87 -16.83
CA LYS A 654 26.53 17.54 -16.40
C LYS A 654 27.18 17.08 -15.09
N LYS A 655 28.50 17.28 -14.95
CA LYS A 655 29.24 16.94 -13.72
C LYS A 655 28.80 17.82 -12.54
N ALA A 656 28.57 19.10 -12.77
CA ALA A 656 28.10 20.05 -11.75
C ALA A 656 26.67 19.74 -11.30
N HIS A 657 25.79 19.29 -12.21
CA HIS A 657 24.46 18.80 -11.86
C HIS A 657 24.53 17.56 -10.97
N GLN A 658 25.34 16.55 -11.35
CA GLN A 658 25.56 15.36 -10.51
C GLN A 658 26.11 15.72 -9.13
N GLY A 659 27.14 16.58 -9.06
CA GLY A 659 27.72 17.01 -7.79
C GLY A 659 26.75 17.77 -6.88
N ARG A 660 25.82 18.55 -7.45
CA ARG A 660 24.74 19.21 -6.68
C ARG A 660 23.80 18.18 -6.07
N VAL A 661 23.40 17.17 -6.83
CA VAL A 661 22.52 16.08 -6.34
C VAL A 661 23.22 15.27 -5.23
N ASP A 662 24.51 14.98 -5.38
CA ASP A 662 25.27 14.21 -4.39
C ASP A 662 25.48 14.97 -3.07
N LEU A 663 25.81 16.26 -3.13
CA LEU A 663 25.90 17.11 -1.94
C LEU A 663 24.59 17.18 -1.17
N LEU A 664 23.47 17.25 -1.90
CA LEU A 664 22.14 17.29 -1.32
C LEU A 664 21.80 15.99 -0.58
N LYS A 665 22.10 14.84 -1.20
CA LYS A 665 21.98 13.52 -0.57
C LYS A 665 22.87 13.38 0.67
N ALA A 666 24.13 13.85 0.58
CA ALA A 666 25.08 13.79 1.69
C ALA A 666 24.64 14.64 2.90
N ASN A 667 24.11 15.84 2.67
CA ASN A 667 23.61 16.70 3.75
C ASN A 667 22.43 16.06 4.49
N ILE A 668 21.49 15.46 3.77
CA ILE A 668 20.35 14.75 4.35
C ILE A 668 20.86 13.56 5.20
N PHE A 669 21.79 12.77 4.67
CA PHE A 669 22.39 11.63 5.36
C PHE A 669 23.06 12.02 6.69
N TRP A 670 23.95 13.03 6.67
CA TRP A 670 24.66 13.46 7.88
C TRP A 670 23.74 14.08 8.93
N SER A 671 22.72 14.82 8.49
CA SER A 671 21.74 15.40 9.41
C SER A 671 21.01 14.31 10.19
N ASN A 672 20.54 13.25 9.51
CA ASN A 672 19.82 12.14 10.15
C ASN A 672 20.69 11.42 11.20
N ILE A 673 21.97 11.15 10.89
CA ILE A 673 22.90 10.48 11.82
C ILE A 673 23.17 11.33 13.08
N LEU A 674 23.30 12.66 12.92
CA LEU A 674 23.71 13.54 14.01
C LEU A 674 22.56 13.93 14.95
N TYR A 675 21.30 13.94 14.48
CA TYR A 675 20.17 14.43 15.29
C TYR A 675 19.93 13.63 16.57
N MET A 676 19.96 12.29 16.53
CA MET A 676 19.67 11.49 17.73
C MET A 676 20.74 11.61 18.83
N PRO A 677 22.05 11.46 18.54
CA PRO A 677 23.08 11.70 19.54
C PRO A 677 23.02 13.13 20.12
N LEU A 678 22.77 14.15 19.28
CA LEU A 678 22.58 15.53 19.75
C LEU A 678 21.36 15.65 20.67
N GLY A 679 20.22 15.05 20.31
CA GLY A 679 19.01 15.04 21.14
C GLY A 679 19.26 14.42 22.52
N VAL A 680 19.95 13.27 22.57
CA VAL A 680 20.33 12.62 23.83
C VAL A 680 21.24 13.51 24.68
N ILE A 681 22.22 14.18 24.06
CA ILE A 681 23.12 15.12 24.75
C ILE A 681 22.33 16.30 25.34
N VAL A 682 21.42 16.89 24.56
CA VAL A 682 20.60 18.03 24.99
C VAL A 682 19.67 17.65 26.14
N ILE A 683 18.97 16.52 26.04
CA ILE A 683 18.11 16.01 27.12
C ILE A 683 18.94 15.71 28.37
N GLY A 684 20.11 15.07 28.21
CA GLY A 684 21.03 14.79 29.30
C GLY A 684 21.50 16.06 30.02
N LEU A 685 21.86 17.12 29.26
CA LEU A 685 22.23 18.42 29.80
C LEU A 685 21.06 19.09 30.51
N PHE A 686 19.85 19.04 29.95
CA PHE A 686 18.65 19.59 30.57
C PHE A 686 18.35 18.93 31.92
N VAL A 687 18.35 17.59 31.97
CA VAL A 687 18.16 16.82 33.20
C VAL A 687 19.24 17.14 34.23
N PHE A 688 20.51 17.26 33.80
CA PHE A 688 21.61 17.63 34.67
C PHE A 688 21.42 19.02 35.29
N VAL A 689 21.05 20.02 34.48
CA VAL A 689 20.81 21.40 34.94
C VAL A 689 19.61 21.45 35.89
N TRP A 690 18.51 20.79 35.55
CA TRP A 690 17.29 20.74 36.35
C TRP A 690 17.55 20.11 37.73
N ARG A 691 18.24 18.95 37.76
CA ARG A 691 18.62 18.31 39.03
C ARG A 691 19.55 19.17 39.87
N LYS A 692 20.53 19.84 39.23
CA LYS A 692 21.45 20.75 39.93
C LYS A 692 20.73 21.93 40.57
N GLN A 693 19.68 22.46 39.94
CA GLN A 693 18.85 23.52 40.50
C GLN A 693 18.03 23.03 41.70
N GLN A 694 17.43 21.83 41.64
CA GLN A 694 16.72 21.26 42.78
C GLN A 694 17.62 20.96 43.99
N THR A 695 18.87 20.50 43.76
CA THR A 695 19.84 20.28 44.84
C THR A 695 20.45 21.56 45.41
N LYS A 696 20.28 22.72 44.76
CA LYS A 696 20.67 24.02 45.31
C LYS A 696 19.55 24.71 46.10
N ALA A 697 18.32 24.22 45.97
CA ALA A 697 17.13 24.72 46.66
C ALA A 697 16.80 23.93 47.95
N ARG A 698 17.60 22.90 48.27
CA ARG A 698 17.71 22.25 49.58
C ARG A 698 19.08 22.58 50.16
#